data_AF-A0A958Q5S9-F1
#
_entry.id   AF-A0A958Q5S9-F1
#
_cell.length_a   1.000
_cell.length_b   1.000
_cell.length_c   1.000
_cell.angle_alpha   90.00
_cell.angle_beta   90.00
_cell.angle_gamma   90.00
#
_symmetry.space_group_name_H-M   'P 1'
#
loop_
_entity.id
_entity.type
_entity.pdbx_description
1 polymer ?
#
loop_
_entity_poly.entity_id
_entity_poly.type
_entity_poly.pdbx_seq_one_letter_code
_entity_poly.pdbx_strand_id
1 'polypeptide(L)'
;MDAQFQPPSNDPSPRRGDPAVEITRMRPFPALEVALALGELSQECGVRLDGLTSLYDANGMLRRAPTAEELQTLFAVGRLVEEEISGFSNRSLPVALKKDRAEILQGFPFLFSGDPQVDFRENGEAARLVSEFSSNLPTYYEQFPPEPFRKKALSFIQAANETVIELSQSTGEPEDALRRFLQVRLRANGIPQFLSPYSDREVEALARTVFEITCWLSEEEGVEEAGGLTCGEYKALLLEGVERYRIEVYPNLSYQGQVGRESEGVLLSPENGYTIARIAREAIALAGEEGVVPELGSAQYELNFPAQPLSGDVLSEWLKFEQGKLNAIERAAQAIGDGGIPVQIAIAPTIEQSDLRRVALGEGERWDRLDAAWQRALFEEIKRSGEVPALDGYVPESIAVSSSMSSSQLHIELPVDEREAAKVFNICMIATVPVLAASGASPFFLEGRRGGAEVRPQIWEKLDDLGRGRVFFGDGWIDSPFEVLEKYAEIERLDLKRDGNEDPLTLLRRQVDSVWPHFRLIPEQDHWRCENRVFSTEVPIDAIATAAFYFGLVRGLSDQLSPKDVKSSISFEAVREAFYGVCANGLEQEIPWIDIEGKNAKELILRDLMPIARRGLVDAGISMDDAERYLSIVEHRVSLNRTNGEWQKLAFRLSTGRTIEEKMKEVAARYMAGQMSGTPVSQWPEWSFD
;
A
#
# COMPACT_ATOMS: atom_id res chain seq x y z
N MET A 1 -84.33 44.26 -39.24
CA MET A 1 -84.52 43.67 -37.89
C MET A 1 -83.27 44.02 -37.12
N ASP A 2 -83.48 44.71 -36.01
CA ASP A 2 -82.52 45.63 -35.40
C ASP A 2 -81.70 44.99 -34.26
N ALA A 3 -80.74 45.79 -33.77
CA ALA A 3 -80.31 45.86 -32.36
C ALA A 3 -79.49 44.67 -31.77
N GLN A 4 -78.65 44.86 -30.73
CA GLN A 4 -77.75 45.97 -30.33
C GLN A 4 -76.84 45.50 -29.16
N PHE A 5 -75.62 46.05 -29.07
CA PHE A 5 -74.82 46.37 -27.86
C PHE A 5 -74.73 45.45 -26.60
N GLN A 6 -73.53 44.85 -26.44
CA GLN A 6 -72.53 45.02 -25.34
C GLN A 6 -72.66 44.42 -23.89
N PRO A 7 -71.52 44.21 -23.16
CA PRO A 7 -71.32 43.17 -22.11
C PRO A 7 -71.06 43.73 -20.67
N PRO A 8 -70.62 42.93 -19.65
CA PRO A 8 -69.16 42.79 -19.36
C PRO A 8 -68.66 41.52 -18.59
N SER A 9 -67.33 41.47 -18.39
CA SER A 9 -66.58 40.96 -17.19
C SER A 9 -66.26 39.47 -16.93
N ASN A 10 -64.98 39.28 -16.55
CA ASN A 10 -64.35 38.37 -15.57
C ASN A 10 -64.20 36.85 -15.80
N ASP A 11 -62.93 36.50 -16.11
CA ASP A 11 -62.11 35.36 -15.61
C ASP A 11 -62.60 33.91 -15.87
N PRO A 12 -61.81 33.13 -16.63
CA PRO A 12 -61.01 32.13 -15.91
C PRO A 12 -59.56 31.98 -16.44
N SER A 13 -58.61 32.25 -15.54
CA SER A 13 -57.31 31.59 -15.35
C SER A 13 -56.91 30.52 -16.39
N PRO A 14 -55.84 30.74 -17.19
CA PRO A 14 -55.17 29.64 -17.88
C PRO A 14 -54.57 28.67 -16.84
N ARG A 15 -54.73 27.37 -17.10
CA ARG A 15 -54.30 26.31 -16.19
C ARG A 15 -52.77 26.29 -16.07
N ARG A 16 -52.26 25.99 -14.87
CA ARG A 16 -50.82 25.64 -14.68
C ARG A 16 -50.47 24.45 -15.58
N GLY A 17 -49.31 24.49 -16.24
CA GLY A 17 -48.76 23.36 -17.00
C GLY A 17 -48.52 23.59 -18.51
N ASP A 18 -48.34 24.82 -19.00
CA ASP A 18 -47.85 25.08 -20.37
C ASP A 18 -46.39 25.59 -20.33
N PRO A 19 -45.39 24.80 -20.79
CA PRO A 19 -43.97 25.17 -20.73
C PRO A 19 -43.58 26.43 -21.51
N ALA A 20 -44.39 26.86 -22.49
CA ALA A 20 -44.04 27.98 -23.37
C ALA A 20 -44.14 29.37 -22.68
N VAL A 21 -44.79 29.45 -21.52
CA VAL A 21 -45.17 30.74 -20.87
C VAL A 21 -44.23 31.14 -19.72
N GLU A 22 -43.42 30.24 -19.16
CA GLU A 22 -42.53 30.57 -18.04
C GLU A 22 -41.12 31.02 -18.45
N ILE A 23 -40.60 30.55 -19.60
CA ILE A 23 -39.29 31.01 -20.13
C ILE A 23 -39.32 32.50 -20.51
N THR A 24 -40.49 33.08 -20.82
CA THR A 24 -40.63 34.47 -21.28
C THR A 24 -40.68 35.52 -20.16
N ARG A 25 -40.34 35.18 -18.91
CA ARG A 25 -40.41 36.11 -17.75
C ARG A 25 -39.09 36.62 -17.19
N MET A 26 -37.93 36.17 -17.67
CA MET A 26 -36.66 36.78 -17.29
C MET A 26 -36.54 38.19 -17.90
N ARG A 27 -36.26 39.21 -17.08
CA ARG A 27 -36.04 40.58 -17.56
C ARG A 27 -34.62 40.73 -18.12
N PRO A 28 -34.41 41.52 -19.19
CA PRO A 28 -33.10 41.73 -19.77
C PRO A 28 -32.27 42.75 -18.98
N PHE A 29 -30.98 42.48 -18.82
CA PHE A 29 -29.93 43.50 -18.69
C PHE A 29 -28.90 43.30 -19.83
N PRO A 30 -28.17 44.35 -20.25
CA PRO A 30 -27.87 44.52 -21.67
C PRO A 30 -26.63 43.74 -22.14
N ALA A 31 -26.88 42.54 -22.68
CA ALA A 31 -25.88 41.78 -23.45
C ALA A 31 -25.23 42.61 -24.58
N LEU A 32 -25.90 43.67 -25.08
CA LEU A 32 -25.36 44.58 -26.09
C LEU A 32 -24.24 45.50 -25.54
N GLU A 33 -24.32 45.98 -24.30
CA GLU A 33 -23.25 46.79 -23.70
C GLU A 33 -22.04 45.92 -23.33
N VAL A 34 -22.30 44.70 -22.86
CA VAL A 34 -21.24 43.69 -22.67
C VAL A 34 -20.59 43.33 -24.01
N ALA A 35 -21.36 43.09 -25.08
CA ALA A 35 -20.81 42.80 -26.40
C ALA A 35 -20.01 43.97 -27.01
N LEU A 36 -20.40 45.22 -26.73
CA LEU A 36 -19.65 46.41 -27.14
C LEU A 36 -18.33 46.56 -26.34
N ALA A 37 -18.37 46.36 -25.02
CA ALA A 37 -17.18 46.37 -24.17
C ALA A 37 -16.20 45.23 -24.52
N LEU A 38 -16.72 44.04 -24.83
CA LEU A 38 -15.94 42.91 -25.37
C LEU A 38 -15.38 43.22 -26.77
N GLY A 39 -16.09 44.00 -27.59
CA GLY A 39 -15.59 44.48 -28.87
C GLY A 39 -14.34 45.34 -28.73
N GLU A 40 -14.35 46.31 -27.79
CA GLU A 40 -13.19 47.16 -27.47
C GLU A 40 -12.02 46.33 -26.90
N LEU A 41 -12.28 45.48 -25.90
CA LEU A 41 -11.28 44.55 -25.34
C LEU A 41 -10.68 43.61 -26.40
N SER A 42 -11.47 43.13 -27.35
CA SER A 42 -10.99 42.23 -28.40
C SER A 42 -9.98 42.89 -29.35
N GLN A 43 -10.07 44.21 -29.56
CA GLN A 43 -9.08 44.96 -30.34
C GLN A 43 -7.76 45.15 -29.59
N GLU A 44 -7.80 45.33 -28.25
CA GLU A 44 -6.58 45.44 -27.43
C GLU A 44 -5.91 44.06 -27.22
N CYS A 45 -6.69 43.00 -27.01
CA CYS A 45 -6.18 41.64 -26.78
C CYS A 45 -5.90 40.83 -28.07
N GLY A 46 -6.22 41.37 -29.25
CA GLY A 46 -5.94 40.73 -30.55
C GLY A 46 -6.82 39.53 -30.92
N VAL A 47 -7.91 39.29 -30.18
CA VAL A 47 -8.86 38.18 -30.43
C VAL A 47 -9.90 38.63 -31.46
N ARG A 48 -10.14 37.85 -32.52
CA ARG A 48 -11.25 38.16 -33.46
C ARG A 48 -12.55 37.54 -32.97
N LEU A 49 -13.56 38.37 -32.69
CA LEU A 49 -14.92 37.93 -32.35
C LEU A 49 -15.81 37.68 -33.58
N ASP A 50 -15.20 37.44 -34.74
CA ASP A 50 -15.88 37.26 -36.03
C ASP A 50 -16.85 36.05 -35.96
N GLY A 51 -18.16 36.32 -36.03
CA GLY A 51 -19.22 35.31 -35.98
C GLY A 51 -20.15 35.41 -34.77
N LEU A 52 -19.62 35.75 -33.58
CA LEU A 52 -20.40 35.80 -32.33
C LEU A 52 -21.51 36.86 -32.34
N THR A 53 -21.35 37.96 -33.09
CA THR A 53 -22.40 38.98 -33.26
C THR A 53 -23.59 38.50 -34.10
N SER A 54 -23.44 37.42 -34.88
CA SER A 54 -24.56 36.82 -35.64
C SER A 54 -25.41 35.85 -34.81
N LEU A 55 -24.85 35.40 -33.67
CA LEU A 55 -25.42 34.43 -32.76
C LEU A 55 -26.57 35.01 -31.92
N TYR A 56 -26.57 36.32 -31.70
CA TYR A 56 -27.57 37.05 -30.92
C TYR A 56 -28.42 37.96 -31.82
N ASP A 57 -29.66 38.24 -31.40
CA ASP A 57 -30.53 39.22 -32.06
C ASP A 57 -30.32 40.65 -31.53
N ALA A 58 -31.09 41.60 -32.07
CA ALA A 58 -30.99 43.01 -31.66
C ALA A 58 -31.44 43.27 -30.21
N ASN A 59 -32.01 42.28 -29.54
CA ASN A 59 -32.41 42.32 -28.13
C ASN A 59 -31.47 41.51 -27.22
N GLY A 60 -30.41 40.90 -27.78
CA GLY A 60 -29.45 40.08 -27.05
C GLY A 60 -29.87 38.62 -26.84
N MET A 61 -30.90 38.12 -27.53
CA MET A 61 -31.34 36.72 -27.42
C MET A 61 -30.62 35.83 -28.44
N LEU A 62 -30.24 34.61 -28.04
CA LEU A 62 -29.64 33.62 -28.93
C LEU A 62 -30.59 33.26 -30.08
N ARG A 63 -30.16 33.50 -31.32
CA ARG A 63 -30.89 33.15 -32.56
C ARG A 63 -30.83 31.67 -32.90
N ARG A 64 -29.77 30.99 -32.46
CA ARG A 64 -29.47 29.57 -32.68
C ARG A 64 -28.53 29.08 -31.59
N ALA A 65 -28.35 27.76 -31.50
CA ALA A 65 -27.26 27.18 -30.74
C ALA A 65 -25.89 27.61 -31.32
N PRO A 66 -24.89 27.92 -30.47
CA PRO A 66 -23.52 28.16 -30.89
C PRO A 66 -22.82 26.86 -31.34
N THR A 67 -21.88 26.97 -32.28
CA THR A 67 -21.00 25.87 -32.68
C THR A 67 -19.92 25.63 -31.62
N ALA A 68 -19.22 24.49 -31.69
CA ALA A 68 -18.13 24.18 -30.76
C ALA A 68 -16.99 25.22 -30.77
N GLU A 69 -16.69 25.81 -31.94
CA GLU A 69 -15.67 26.86 -32.10
C GLU A 69 -16.14 28.22 -31.54
N GLU A 70 -17.42 28.54 -31.70
CA GLU A 70 -18.05 29.72 -31.06
C GLU A 70 -18.10 29.56 -29.53
N LEU A 71 -18.38 28.35 -29.02
CA LEU A 71 -18.31 28.03 -27.58
C LEU A 71 -16.89 28.14 -27.03
N GLN A 72 -15.89 27.56 -27.71
CA GLN A 72 -14.49 27.70 -27.30
C GLN A 72 -14.05 29.17 -27.26
N THR A 73 -14.50 29.98 -28.21
CA THR A 73 -14.23 31.42 -28.24
C THR A 73 -14.92 32.13 -27.06
N LEU A 74 -16.18 31.82 -26.75
CA LEU A 74 -16.89 32.36 -25.59
C LEU A 74 -16.23 31.97 -24.25
N PHE A 75 -15.76 30.73 -24.10
CA PHE A 75 -15.03 30.28 -22.91
C PHE A 75 -13.63 30.89 -22.79
N ALA A 76 -12.93 31.10 -23.91
CA ALA A 76 -11.64 31.78 -23.92
C ALA A 76 -11.79 33.26 -23.51
N VAL A 77 -12.80 33.95 -24.06
CA VAL A 77 -13.14 35.33 -23.70
C VAL A 77 -13.59 35.44 -22.25
N GLY A 78 -14.42 34.51 -21.76
CA GLY A 78 -14.85 34.47 -20.36
C GLY A 78 -13.68 34.39 -19.38
N ARG A 79 -12.71 33.50 -19.63
CA ARG A 79 -11.50 33.39 -18.80
C ARG A 79 -10.57 34.60 -18.91
N LEU A 80 -10.38 35.17 -20.10
CA LEU A 80 -9.61 36.41 -20.28
C LEU A 80 -10.21 37.59 -19.48
N VAL A 81 -11.54 37.71 -19.48
CA VAL A 81 -12.26 38.73 -18.70
C VAL A 81 -12.13 38.48 -17.20
N GLU A 82 -12.19 37.23 -16.76
CA GLU A 82 -12.01 36.84 -15.35
C GLU A 82 -10.58 37.10 -14.85
N GLU A 83 -9.56 36.80 -15.67
CA GLU A 83 -8.14 37.05 -15.39
C GLU A 83 -7.82 38.56 -15.34
N GLU A 84 -8.24 39.34 -16.34
CA GLU A 84 -8.00 40.80 -16.42
C GLU A 84 -8.74 41.60 -15.32
N ILE A 85 -10.03 41.33 -15.09
CA ILE A 85 -10.84 42.08 -14.10
C ILE A 85 -10.43 41.76 -12.65
N SER A 86 -9.82 40.59 -12.43
CA SER A 86 -9.24 40.21 -11.13
C SER A 86 -7.88 40.86 -10.87
N GLY A 87 -7.07 41.09 -11.91
CA GLY A 87 -5.74 41.68 -11.79
C GLY A 87 -5.68 43.20 -11.56
N PHE A 88 -6.67 43.96 -12.03
CA PHE A 88 -6.64 45.43 -11.95
C PHE A 88 -7.10 46.01 -10.61
N SER A 89 -6.33 46.97 -10.07
CA SER A 89 -6.81 47.82 -8.98
C SER A 89 -7.99 48.70 -9.44
N ASN A 90 -8.93 48.96 -8.53
CA ASN A 90 -10.18 49.68 -8.78
C ASN A 90 -10.02 51.13 -9.35
N ARG A 91 -8.77 51.64 -9.44
CA ARG A 91 -8.46 52.92 -10.09
C ARG A 91 -8.31 52.83 -11.61
N SER A 92 -7.92 51.67 -12.16
CA SER A 92 -7.51 51.54 -13.57
C SER A 92 -8.64 51.19 -14.56
N LEU A 93 -9.74 50.58 -14.10
CA LEU A 93 -10.87 50.20 -14.94
C LEU A 93 -11.54 51.43 -15.63
N PRO A 94 -12.13 51.29 -16.83
CA PRO A 94 -13.02 52.29 -17.41
C PRO A 94 -14.21 52.60 -16.50
N VAL A 95 -14.71 53.84 -16.52
CA VAL A 95 -15.73 54.32 -15.55
C VAL A 95 -17.05 53.54 -15.62
N ALA A 96 -17.41 53.02 -16.80
CA ALA A 96 -18.58 52.15 -16.96
C ALA A 96 -18.42 50.83 -16.15
N LEU A 97 -17.33 50.09 -16.37
CA LEU A 97 -17.06 48.81 -15.72
C LEU A 97 -16.85 48.91 -14.20
N LYS A 98 -16.47 50.08 -13.67
CA LYS A 98 -16.38 50.28 -12.20
C LYS A 98 -17.73 50.24 -11.50
N LYS A 99 -18.82 50.60 -12.20
CA LYS A 99 -20.12 50.77 -11.57
C LYS A 99 -20.78 49.42 -11.28
N ASP A 100 -20.60 48.47 -12.20
CA ASP A 100 -21.35 47.21 -12.22
C ASP A 100 -20.43 45.97 -12.05
N ARG A 101 -19.16 46.16 -11.64
CA ARG A 101 -18.17 45.09 -11.39
C ARG A 101 -18.69 43.94 -10.51
N ALA A 102 -19.55 44.25 -9.53
CA ALA A 102 -20.15 43.25 -8.65
C ALA A 102 -21.28 42.46 -9.33
N GLU A 103 -22.11 43.10 -10.16
CA GLU A 103 -23.19 42.42 -10.90
C GLU A 103 -22.66 41.59 -12.07
N ILE A 104 -21.60 42.05 -12.75
CA ILE A 104 -20.93 41.28 -13.83
C ILE A 104 -20.37 39.95 -13.28
N LEU A 105 -19.73 39.97 -12.10
CA LEU A 105 -19.23 38.77 -11.43
C LEU A 105 -20.36 37.89 -10.85
N GLN A 106 -21.52 38.47 -10.53
CA GLN A 106 -22.71 37.71 -10.08
C GLN A 106 -23.56 37.15 -11.24
N GLY A 107 -23.41 37.65 -12.46
CA GLY A 107 -24.14 37.17 -13.63
C GLY A 107 -23.59 35.88 -14.24
N PHE A 108 -22.28 35.62 -14.10
CA PHE A 108 -21.62 34.45 -14.67
C PHE A 108 -22.03 33.09 -14.07
N PRO A 109 -22.27 32.94 -12.75
CA PRO A 109 -22.69 31.65 -12.16
C PRO A 109 -24.05 31.13 -12.64
N PHE A 110 -24.93 31.99 -13.15
CA PHE A 110 -26.33 31.64 -13.45
C PHE A 110 -26.52 30.69 -14.65
N LEU A 111 -25.47 30.38 -15.40
CA LEU A 111 -25.47 29.29 -16.38
C LEU A 111 -25.36 27.89 -15.73
N PHE A 112 -25.05 27.80 -14.44
CA PHE A 112 -24.73 26.53 -13.76
C PHE A 112 -25.38 26.33 -12.37
N SER A 113 -26.15 27.29 -11.85
CA SER A 113 -26.78 27.19 -10.52
C SER A 113 -28.30 26.97 -10.59
N GLY A 114 -28.77 25.76 -10.26
CA GLY A 114 -30.18 25.49 -9.97
C GLY A 114 -30.57 25.97 -8.57
N ASP A 115 -31.65 26.75 -8.45
CA ASP A 115 -32.08 27.38 -7.19
C ASP A 115 -33.14 26.51 -6.46
N PRO A 116 -33.05 26.26 -5.13
CA PRO A 116 -33.70 25.11 -4.49
C PRO A 116 -35.10 25.43 -3.91
N GLN A 117 -35.98 26.07 -4.69
CA GLN A 117 -37.39 26.33 -4.29
C GLN A 117 -38.43 25.51 -5.09
N VAL A 118 -38.02 24.42 -5.73
CA VAL A 118 -38.93 23.43 -6.34
C VAL A 118 -38.86 22.15 -5.52
N ASP A 119 -40.01 21.67 -5.03
CA ASP A 119 -40.12 20.39 -4.34
C ASP A 119 -40.09 19.25 -5.36
N PHE A 120 -38.93 18.63 -5.54
CA PHE A 120 -38.67 17.65 -6.61
C PHE A 120 -39.28 16.25 -6.37
N ARG A 121 -40.18 16.09 -5.39
CA ARG A 121 -40.77 14.78 -5.05
C ARG A 121 -41.84 14.27 -6.02
N GLU A 122 -42.33 15.10 -6.94
CA GLU A 122 -43.34 14.72 -7.92
C GLU A 122 -43.03 15.23 -9.35
N ASN A 123 -42.07 14.60 -10.06
CA ASN A 123 -42.14 14.51 -11.53
C ASN A 123 -41.16 13.50 -12.15
N GLY A 124 -41.64 12.72 -13.12
CA GLY A 124 -40.86 11.71 -13.85
C GLY A 124 -39.84 12.26 -14.86
N GLU A 125 -39.61 13.58 -14.90
CA GLU A 125 -38.61 14.19 -15.78
C GLU A 125 -37.17 13.95 -15.30
N ALA A 126 -36.93 13.80 -14.00
CA ALA A 126 -35.60 13.46 -13.48
C ALA A 126 -35.13 12.08 -13.99
N ALA A 127 -36.00 11.07 -13.93
CA ALA A 127 -35.72 9.74 -14.48
C ALA A 127 -35.47 9.77 -16.00
N ARG A 128 -36.16 10.65 -16.74
CA ARG A 128 -35.93 10.82 -18.18
C ARG A 128 -34.60 11.52 -18.48
N LEU A 129 -34.25 12.59 -17.77
CA LEU A 129 -33.00 13.32 -17.97
C LEU A 129 -31.78 12.48 -17.55
N VAL A 130 -31.88 11.71 -16.46
CA VAL A 130 -30.84 10.74 -16.08
C VAL A 130 -30.70 9.64 -17.13
N SER A 131 -31.80 9.16 -17.72
CA SER A 131 -31.77 8.19 -18.82
C SER A 131 -31.15 8.78 -20.10
N GLU A 132 -31.50 10.02 -20.50
CA GLU A 132 -30.90 10.70 -21.64
C GLU A 132 -29.41 11.04 -21.42
N PHE A 133 -29.00 11.34 -20.18
CA PHE A 133 -27.59 11.60 -19.83
C PHE A 133 -26.76 10.30 -19.85
N SER A 134 -27.24 9.23 -19.21
CA SER A 134 -26.60 7.90 -19.20
C SER A 134 -26.51 7.29 -20.60
N SER A 135 -27.51 7.53 -21.47
CA SER A 135 -27.50 7.08 -22.87
C SER A 135 -26.41 7.77 -23.71
N ASN A 136 -25.96 8.96 -23.32
CA ASN A 136 -24.98 9.76 -24.06
C ASN A 136 -23.59 9.82 -23.40
N LEU A 137 -23.45 9.28 -22.18
CA LEU A 137 -22.17 9.20 -21.46
C LEU A 137 -21.03 8.69 -22.37
N PRO A 138 -21.14 7.55 -23.07
CA PRO A 138 -20.04 7.01 -23.89
C PRO A 138 -19.47 8.00 -24.91
N THR A 139 -20.32 8.85 -25.50
CA THR A 139 -19.95 9.87 -26.49
C THR A 139 -19.11 11.01 -25.87
N TYR A 140 -19.30 11.31 -24.59
CA TYR A 140 -18.48 12.29 -23.86
C TYR A 140 -17.12 11.73 -23.40
N TYR A 141 -17.02 10.41 -23.16
CA TYR A 141 -15.77 9.76 -22.74
C TYR A 141 -14.68 9.73 -23.83
N GLU A 142 -15.02 9.89 -25.11
CA GLU A 142 -14.04 9.82 -26.19
C GLU A 142 -13.10 11.04 -26.26
N GLN A 143 -13.50 12.21 -25.74
CA GLN A 143 -12.91 13.51 -26.11
C GLN A 143 -11.84 14.09 -25.14
N PHE A 144 -11.41 13.34 -24.12
CA PHE A 144 -10.37 13.76 -23.15
C PHE A 144 -9.14 12.81 -23.12
N PRO A 145 -7.96 13.20 -22.59
CA PRO A 145 -6.63 12.83 -23.13
C PRO A 145 -6.15 11.40 -22.70
N PRO A 146 -4.90 10.95 -22.99
CA PRO A 146 -4.63 9.55 -23.32
C PRO A 146 -4.76 8.55 -22.16
N GLU A 147 -4.82 7.27 -22.54
CA GLU A 147 -5.07 6.07 -21.73
C GLU A 147 -4.48 6.09 -20.29
N PRO A 148 -3.22 6.52 -20.03
CA PRO A 148 -2.66 6.54 -18.68
C PRO A 148 -3.36 7.51 -17.72
N PHE A 149 -3.92 8.62 -18.23
CA PHE A 149 -4.68 9.57 -17.41
C PHE A 149 -6.11 9.06 -17.17
N ARG A 150 -6.70 8.38 -18.16
CA ARG A 150 -8.00 7.70 -18.03
C ARG A 150 -7.94 6.63 -16.93
N LYS A 151 -6.95 5.74 -16.95
CA LYS A 151 -6.76 4.69 -15.92
C LYS A 151 -6.57 5.27 -14.51
N LYS A 152 -5.76 6.32 -14.34
CA LYS A 152 -5.54 6.96 -13.02
C LYS A 152 -6.78 7.67 -12.49
N ALA A 153 -7.56 8.33 -13.36
CA ALA A 153 -8.81 8.95 -12.97
C ALA A 153 -9.88 7.90 -12.60
N LEU A 154 -10.02 6.84 -13.41
CA LEU A 154 -10.91 5.72 -13.12
C LEU A 154 -10.54 4.99 -11.83
N SER A 155 -9.27 4.66 -11.58
CA SER A 155 -8.87 3.99 -10.33
C SER A 155 -9.08 4.88 -9.10
N PHE A 156 -8.88 6.19 -9.22
CA PHE A 156 -9.15 7.14 -8.13
C PHE A 156 -10.67 7.26 -7.85
N ILE A 157 -11.49 7.31 -8.90
CA ILE A 157 -12.95 7.36 -8.78
C ILE A 157 -13.51 6.03 -8.27
N GLN A 158 -12.99 4.88 -8.71
CA GLN A 158 -13.41 3.55 -8.22
C GLN A 158 -13.04 3.32 -6.74
N ALA A 159 -11.83 3.71 -6.31
CA ALA A 159 -11.46 3.65 -4.89
C ALA A 159 -12.27 4.62 -4.01
N ALA A 160 -12.66 5.78 -4.55
CA ALA A 160 -13.56 6.71 -3.87
C ALA A 160 -15.02 6.21 -3.85
N ASN A 161 -15.49 5.53 -4.91
CA ASN A 161 -16.84 4.99 -5.06
C ASN A 161 -17.20 4.05 -3.91
N GLU A 162 -16.47 2.94 -3.76
CA GLU A 162 -16.78 1.91 -2.74
C GLU A 162 -16.85 2.52 -1.32
N THR A 163 -15.91 3.41 -1.02
CA THR A 163 -15.78 4.13 0.25
C THR A 163 -16.98 5.05 0.56
N VAL A 164 -17.60 5.65 -0.46
CA VAL A 164 -18.69 6.63 -0.28
C VAL A 164 -20.06 5.96 -0.13
N ILE A 165 -20.27 4.76 -0.71
CA ILE A 165 -21.53 4.00 -0.55
C ILE A 165 -21.75 3.64 0.92
N GLU A 166 -20.78 2.98 1.56
CA GLU A 166 -20.93 2.44 2.92
C GLU A 166 -21.11 3.52 4.01
N LEU A 167 -20.58 4.73 3.76
CA LEU A 167 -20.77 5.91 4.62
C LEU A 167 -22.24 6.32 4.77
N SER A 168 -22.94 6.39 3.64
CA SER A 168 -24.33 6.85 3.55
C SER A 168 -25.32 5.94 4.30
N GLN A 169 -25.03 4.64 4.32
CA GLN A 169 -25.96 3.62 4.82
C GLN A 169 -25.87 3.42 6.33
N SER A 170 -24.82 3.94 6.98
CA SER A 170 -24.44 3.53 8.34
C SER A 170 -24.20 4.66 9.35
N THR A 171 -24.13 5.93 8.93
CA THR A 171 -23.86 7.06 9.83
C THR A 171 -24.88 8.17 9.70
N GLY A 172 -25.36 8.70 10.84
CA GLY A 172 -26.35 9.78 10.86
C GLY A 172 -25.82 11.14 10.38
N GLU A 173 -24.49 11.28 10.21
CA GLU A 173 -23.81 12.47 9.67
C GLU A 173 -22.64 12.04 8.75
N PRO A 174 -22.91 11.56 7.51
CA PRO A 174 -21.86 11.03 6.61
C PRO A 174 -20.88 12.08 6.10
N GLU A 175 -21.32 13.33 6.05
CA GLU A 175 -20.65 14.45 5.38
C GLU A 175 -19.33 14.83 6.06
N ASP A 176 -19.26 14.76 7.38
CA ASP A 176 -18.09 15.21 8.14
C ASP A 176 -16.91 14.20 8.09
N ALA A 177 -17.23 12.90 7.99
CA ALA A 177 -16.24 11.84 7.75
C ALA A 177 -15.67 11.93 6.33
N LEU A 178 -16.54 12.07 5.32
CA LEU A 178 -16.14 12.22 3.92
C LEU A 178 -15.30 13.50 3.70
N ARG A 179 -15.69 14.60 4.33
CA ARG A 179 -14.94 15.87 4.35
C ARG A 179 -13.52 15.69 4.88
N ARG A 180 -13.33 14.96 5.99
CA ARG A 180 -11.98 14.69 6.55
C ARG A 180 -11.15 13.79 5.62
N PHE A 181 -11.75 12.73 5.08
CA PHE A 181 -11.09 11.83 4.12
C PHE A 181 -10.58 12.58 2.88
N LEU A 182 -11.45 13.39 2.25
CA LEU A 182 -11.09 14.19 1.07
C LEU A 182 -10.02 15.24 1.39
N GLN A 183 -10.13 15.95 2.52
CA GLN A 183 -9.11 16.94 2.93
C GLN A 183 -7.73 16.32 3.15
N VAL A 184 -7.65 15.07 3.62
CA VAL A 184 -6.38 14.34 3.78
C VAL A 184 -5.83 13.89 2.43
N ARG A 185 -6.66 13.27 1.57
CA ARG A 185 -6.23 12.77 0.25
C ARG A 185 -5.83 13.89 -0.72
N LEU A 186 -6.48 15.06 -0.66
CA LEU A 186 -6.10 16.24 -1.45
C LEU A 186 -4.72 16.80 -1.03
N ARG A 187 -4.44 16.87 0.28
CA ARG A 187 -3.13 17.32 0.80
C ARG A 187 -2.00 16.35 0.43
N ALA A 188 -2.23 15.04 0.52
CA ALA A 188 -1.23 14.01 0.18
C ALA A 188 -0.79 14.05 -1.31
N ASN A 189 -1.66 14.55 -2.20
CA ASN A 189 -1.38 14.70 -3.62
C ASN A 189 -0.76 16.06 -4.01
N GLY A 190 -0.31 16.85 -3.03
CA GLY A 190 0.37 18.14 -3.28
C GLY A 190 -0.54 19.24 -3.82
N ILE A 191 -1.86 19.07 -3.76
CA ILE A 191 -2.83 20.10 -4.15
C ILE A 191 -2.84 21.16 -3.03
N PRO A 192 -2.47 22.43 -3.32
CA PRO A 192 -2.37 23.45 -2.27
C PRO A 192 -3.72 23.77 -1.61
N GLN A 193 -3.68 24.42 -0.44
CA GLN A 193 -4.84 24.95 0.31
C GLN A 193 -5.72 25.97 -0.47
N PHE A 194 -5.46 26.22 -1.75
CA PHE A 194 -6.23 27.13 -2.60
C PHE A 194 -7.56 26.56 -3.11
N LEU A 195 -7.88 25.29 -2.82
CA LEU A 195 -9.25 24.77 -2.98
C LEU A 195 -10.17 25.19 -1.82
N SER A 196 -10.45 26.49 -1.75
CA SER A 196 -11.69 27.06 -1.21
C SER A 196 -11.83 28.47 -1.81
N PRO A 197 -12.96 28.83 -2.44
CA PRO A 197 -14.28 28.60 -1.87
C PRO A 197 -15.17 27.68 -2.74
N TYR A 198 -15.07 26.38 -2.51
CA TYR A 198 -16.29 25.58 -2.51
C TYR A 198 -16.94 25.80 -1.14
N SER A 199 -18.14 26.38 -1.14
CA SER A 199 -18.99 26.47 0.04
C SER A 199 -19.29 25.06 0.57
N ASP A 200 -19.73 24.95 1.82
CA ASP A 200 -20.12 23.66 2.41
C ASP A 200 -21.10 22.90 1.48
N ARG A 201 -22.02 23.64 0.86
CA ARG A 201 -22.99 23.15 -0.14
C ARG A 201 -22.39 22.60 -1.43
N GLU A 202 -21.23 23.08 -1.87
CA GLU A 202 -20.60 22.60 -3.12
C GLU A 202 -19.76 21.34 -2.87
N VAL A 203 -19.16 21.23 -1.68
CA VAL A 203 -18.56 19.98 -1.21
C VAL A 203 -19.65 18.93 -0.94
N GLU A 204 -20.75 19.34 -0.31
CA GLU A 204 -21.97 18.53 -0.11
C GLU A 204 -22.57 18.10 -1.45
N ALA A 205 -22.73 19.00 -2.43
CA ALA A 205 -23.22 18.66 -3.77
C ALA A 205 -22.29 17.70 -4.52
N LEU A 206 -20.97 17.90 -4.49
CA LEU A 206 -20.01 17.00 -5.12
C LEU A 206 -20.03 15.61 -4.46
N ALA A 207 -20.07 15.57 -3.12
CA ALA A 207 -20.24 14.33 -2.35
C ALA A 207 -21.55 13.62 -2.70
N ARG A 208 -22.65 14.37 -2.82
CA ARG A 208 -24.00 13.88 -3.11
C ARG A 208 -24.14 13.39 -4.56
N THR A 209 -23.49 14.04 -5.53
CA THR A 209 -23.42 13.56 -6.92
C THR A 209 -22.54 12.33 -7.07
N VAL A 210 -21.39 12.26 -6.40
CA VAL A 210 -20.59 11.02 -6.33
C VAL A 210 -21.43 9.91 -5.71
N PHE A 211 -22.08 10.18 -4.57
CA PHE A 211 -22.95 9.23 -3.88
C PHE A 211 -24.12 8.72 -4.76
N GLU A 212 -24.88 9.61 -5.42
CA GLU A 212 -25.99 9.24 -6.30
C GLU A 212 -25.52 8.41 -7.52
N ILE A 213 -24.37 8.76 -8.11
CA ILE A 213 -23.74 7.95 -9.18
C ILE A 213 -23.29 6.59 -8.65
N THR A 214 -22.80 6.50 -7.42
CA THR A 214 -22.31 5.23 -6.89
C THR A 214 -23.44 4.30 -6.43
N CYS A 215 -24.53 4.83 -5.86
CA CYS A 215 -25.74 4.03 -5.62
C CYS A 215 -26.24 3.39 -6.91
N TRP A 216 -26.30 4.17 -8.00
CA TRP A 216 -26.71 3.68 -9.32
C TRP A 216 -25.78 2.56 -9.84
N LEU A 217 -24.47 2.70 -9.67
CA LEU A 217 -23.51 1.65 -10.02
C LEU A 217 -23.60 0.40 -9.13
N SER A 218 -23.89 0.54 -7.82
CA SER A 218 -24.06 -0.60 -6.91
C SER A 218 -25.42 -1.32 -7.06
N GLU A 219 -26.44 -0.63 -7.59
CA GLU A 219 -27.73 -1.25 -7.91
C GLU A 219 -27.68 -2.04 -9.23
N GLU A 220 -26.78 -1.70 -10.18
CA GLU A 220 -26.50 -2.53 -11.36
C GLU A 220 -25.39 -3.59 -11.15
N GLU A 221 -24.46 -3.41 -10.20
CA GLU A 221 -23.43 -4.42 -9.84
C GLU A 221 -23.60 -5.03 -8.43
N GLY A 222 -24.79 -5.58 -8.16
CA GLY A 222 -24.89 -6.93 -7.58
C GLY A 222 -24.64 -7.12 -6.08
N VAL A 223 -25.47 -6.53 -5.22
CA VAL A 223 -25.57 -6.93 -3.79
C VAL A 223 -26.60 -8.07 -3.55
N GLU A 224 -27.35 -8.53 -4.57
CA GLU A 224 -28.34 -9.62 -4.41
C GLU A 224 -28.07 -10.93 -5.22
N GLU A 225 -27.00 -11.07 -6.00
CA GLU A 225 -26.70 -12.32 -6.74
C GLU A 225 -25.25 -12.85 -6.59
N ALA A 226 -24.89 -13.29 -5.38
CA ALA A 226 -23.78 -14.24 -5.18
C ALA A 226 -24.01 -15.11 -3.93
N GLY A 227 -24.32 -16.40 -4.12
CA GLY A 227 -24.51 -17.37 -3.03
C GLY A 227 -23.21 -17.78 -2.33
N GLY A 228 -22.56 -16.83 -1.64
CA GLY A 228 -21.35 -17.04 -0.85
C GLY A 228 -21.63 -17.22 0.65
N LEU A 229 -20.63 -17.72 1.37
CA LEU A 229 -20.72 -18.03 2.81
C LEU A 229 -20.70 -16.77 3.68
N THR A 230 -21.44 -16.81 4.79
CA THR A 230 -21.26 -15.86 5.90
C THR A 230 -19.90 -16.05 6.60
N CYS A 231 -19.45 -15.08 7.41
CA CYS A 231 -18.20 -15.22 8.19
C CYS A 231 -18.21 -16.47 9.10
N GLY A 232 -19.38 -16.82 9.65
CA GLY A 232 -19.54 -17.98 10.54
C GLY A 232 -19.43 -19.31 9.81
N GLU A 233 -20.07 -19.43 8.64
CA GLU A 233 -19.98 -20.63 7.80
C GLU A 233 -18.57 -20.79 7.20
N TYR A 234 -17.92 -19.68 6.82
CA TYR A 234 -16.53 -19.66 6.36
C TYR A 234 -15.57 -20.16 7.45
N LYS A 235 -15.70 -19.66 8.69
CA LYS A 235 -14.92 -20.15 9.84
C LYS A 235 -15.20 -21.62 10.15
N ALA A 236 -16.45 -22.07 10.04
CA ALA A 236 -16.80 -23.48 10.24
C ALA A 236 -16.11 -24.40 9.22
N LEU A 237 -16.07 -24.01 7.94
CA LEU A 237 -15.37 -24.76 6.89
C LEU A 237 -13.83 -24.75 7.06
N LEU A 238 -13.26 -23.64 7.56
CA LEU A 238 -11.83 -23.62 7.91
C LEU A 238 -11.50 -24.58 9.05
N LEU A 239 -12.32 -24.62 10.11
CA LEU A 239 -12.17 -25.56 11.22
C LEU A 239 -12.40 -27.02 10.78
N GLU A 240 -13.33 -27.28 9.86
CA GLU A 240 -13.46 -28.58 9.20
C GLU A 240 -12.18 -28.94 8.43
N GLY A 241 -11.57 -27.97 7.74
CA GLY A 241 -10.26 -28.13 7.10
C GLY A 241 -9.16 -28.55 8.07
N VAL A 242 -9.12 -27.98 9.29
CA VAL A 242 -8.13 -28.35 10.32
C VAL A 242 -8.36 -29.78 10.80
N GLU A 243 -9.60 -30.16 11.08
CA GLU A 243 -9.91 -31.53 11.55
C GLU A 243 -9.69 -32.57 10.44
N ARG A 244 -10.01 -32.24 9.18
CA ARG A 244 -9.65 -33.08 8.03
C ARG A 244 -8.14 -33.19 7.86
N TYR A 245 -7.37 -32.13 8.10
CA TYR A 245 -5.90 -32.23 8.08
C TYR A 245 -5.40 -33.18 9.18
N ARG A 246 -5.96 -33.07 10.39
CA ARG A 246 -5.67 -33.92 11.56
C ARG A 246 -5.96 -35.41 11.30
N ILE A 247 -7.02 -35.73 10.56
CA ILE A 247 -7.45 -37.11 10.30
C ILE A 247 -6.84 -37.70 9.01
N GLU A 248 -6.79 -36.93 7.93
CA GLU A 248 -6.46 -37.43 6.58
C GLU A 248 -4.98 -37.27 6.23
N VAL A 249 -4.33 -36.19 6.69
CA VAL A 249 -2.97 -35.81 6.26
C VAL A 249 -1.94 -36.06 7.36
N TYR A 250 -2.18 -35.57 8.58
CA TYR A 250 -1.26 -35.67 9.71
C TYR A 250 -0.74 -37.10 10.00
N PRO A 251 -1.56 -38.17 9.95
CA PRO A 251 -1.07 -39.54 10.19
C PRO A 251 -0.09 -40.07 9.11
N ASN A 252 0.04 -39.36 7.98
CA ASN A 252 0.88 -39.73 6.85
C ASN A 252 2.13 -38.84 6.69
N LEU A 253 2.35 -37.87 7.60
CA LEU A 253 3.53 -37.01 7.52
C LEU A 253 4.82 -37.82 7.72
N SER A 254 5.88 -37.36 7.06
CA SER A 254 7.25 -37.80 7.26
C SER A 254 8.08 -36.67 7.88
N TYR A 255 9.26 -37.02 8.41
CA TYR A 255 10.26 -36.04 8.84
C TYR A 255 11.60 -36.35 8.19
N GLN A 256 12.16 -35.40 7.46
CA GLN A 256 13.43 -35.53 6.75
C GLN A 256 14.54 -34.62 7.31
N GLY A 257 14.21 -33.66 8.19
CA GLY A 257 15.15 -32.68 8.73
C GLY A 257 15.52 -31.59 7.71
N GLN A 258 14.61 -31.25 6.81
CA GLN A 258 14.81 -30.23 5.79
C GLN A 258 14.78 -28.82 6.37
N VAL A 259 15.64 -27.98 5.79
CA VAL A 259 15.61 -26.53 5.93
C VAL A 259 15.42 -25.89 4.55
N GLY A 260 14.84 -24.71 4.54
CA GLY A 260 14.65 -23.90 3.34
C GLY A 260 14.91 -22.42 3.63
N ARG A 261 15.03 -21.64 2.56
CA ARG A 261 15.19 -20.20 2.62
C ARG A 261 14.43 -19.54 1.48
N GLU A 262 13.86 -18.39 1.77
CA GLU A 262 13.48 -17.39 0.78
C GLU A 262 14.31 -16.11 1.04
N SER A 263 14.61 -15.35 -0.01
CA SER A 263 15.29 -14.05 0.14
C SER A 263 14.80 -13.06 -0.90
N GLU A 264 14.25 -11.96 -0.43
CA GLU A 264 13.74 -10.88 -1.26
C GLU A 264 14.85 -9.84 -1.51
N GLY A 265 14.71 -9.02 -2.54
CA GLY A 265 15.60 -7.89 -2.76
C GLY A 265 15.03 -6.93 -3.79
N VAL A 266 15.78 -5.88 -4.11
CA VAL A 266 15.31 -4.78 -4.97
C VAL A 266 16.33 -4.45 -6.05
N LEU A 267 15.85 -4.05 -7.23
CA LEU A 267 16.70 -3.44 -8.26
C LEU A 267 16.88 -1.94 -7.96
N LEU A 268 18.14 -1.48 -7.91
CA LEU A 268 18.49 -0.06 -7.81
C LEU A 268 19.23 0.38 -9.09
N SER A 269 18.93 1.56 -9.62
CA SER A 269 19.62 2.12 -10.81
C SER A 269 20.71 3.12 -10.39
N PRO A 270 22.02 2.79 -10.53
CA PRO A 270 23.11 3.73 -10.20
C PRO A 270 23.06 5.00 -11.06
N GLU A 271 22.63 4.88 -12.32
CA GLU A 271 22.54 5.98 -13.28
C GLU A 271 21.48 7.02 -12.84
N ASN A 272 20.37 6.55 -12.26
CA ASN A 272 19.31 7.39 -11.71
C ASN A 272 19.53 7.78 -10.24
N GLY A 273 20.78 7.70 -9.75
CA GLY A 273 21.14 8.09 -8.38
C GLY A 273 20.74 7.07 -7.33
N TYR A 274 20.85 5.77 -7.63
CA TYR A 274 20.55 4.64 -6.76
C TYR A 274 19.07 4.56 -6.32
N THR A 275 18.16 5.07 -7.13
CA THR A 275 16.70 4.96 -6.93
C THR A 275 16.16 3.59 -7.36
N ILE A 276 14.92 3.31 -6.95
CA ILE A 276 14.19 2.07 -7.26
C ILE A 276 14.01 1.89 -8.78
N ALA A 277 14.51 0.78 -9.35
CA ALA A 277 14.35 0.43 -10.76
C ALA A 277 13.20 -0.56 -10.95
N ARG A 278 12.07 -0.09 -11.50
CA ARG A 278 10.80 -0.84 -11.60
C ARG A 278 10.73 -1.75 -12.83
N ILE A 279 11.79 -2.53 -13.04
CA ILE A 279 11.95 -3.46 -14.16
C ILE A 279 12.18 -4.92 -13.69
N ALA A 280 11.84 -5.23 -12.43
CA ALA A 280 12.16 -6.55 -11.87
C ALA A 280 11.40 -7.67 -12.58
N ARG A 281 10.13 -7.46 -12.93
CA ARG A 281 9.32 -8.45 -13.64
C ARG A 281 9.88 -8.77 -15.02
N GLU A 282 10.28 -7.74 -15.76
CA GLU A 282 10.89 -7.84 -17.08
C GLU A 282 12.27 -8.53 -16.99
N ALA A 283 13.09 -8.16 -16.01
CA ALA A 283 14.40 -8.76 -15.78
C ALA A 283 14.29 -10.24 -15.38
N ILE A 284 13.33 -10.61 -14.52
CA ILE A 284 13.08 -12.00 -14.12
C ILE A 284 12.58 -12.83 -15.30
N ALA A 285 11.60 -12.31 -16.06
CA ALA A 285 11.08 -12.98 -17.25
C ALA A 285 12.14 -13.18 -18.35
N LEU A 286 13.06 -12.22 -18.50
CA LEU A 286 14.18 -12.31 -19.43
C LEU A 286 15.32 -13.22 -18.92
N ALA A 287 15.56 -13.27 -17.60
CA ALA A 287 16.53 -14.18 -17.00
C ALA A 287 16.08 -15.64 -17.15
N GLY A 288 14.78 -15.92 -16.99
CA GLY A 288 14.21 -17.26 -17.17
C GLY A 288 14.73 -18.29 -16.14
N GLU A 289 15.18 -17.82 -14.99
CA GLU A 289 15.82 -18.63 -13.95
C GLU A 289 14.79 -19.27 -13.01
N GLU A 290 14.82 -20.59 -12.87
CA GLU A 290 14.03 -21.31 -11.87
C GLU A 290 14.39 -20.83 -10.44
N GLY A 291 13.39 -20.70 -9.58
CA GLY A 291 13.57 -20.19 -8.22
C GLY A 291 13.80 -18.67 -8.13
N VAL A 292 13.63 -17.91 -9.21
CA VAL A 292 13.53 -16.44 -9.16
C VAL A 292 12.12 -16.03 -9.55
N VAL A 293 11.40 -15.34 -8.66
CA VAL A 293 10.01 -14.92 -8.88
C VAL A 293 9.81 -13.43 -8.61
N PRO A 294 8.84 -12.76 -9.27
CA PRO A 294 8.52 -11.38 -8.97
C PRO A 294 7.71 -11.28 -7.67
N GLU A 295 8.07 -10.32 -6.84
CA GLU A 295 7.34 -10.05 -5.59
C GLU A 295 6.20 -9.03 -5.80
N LEU A 296 5.56 -8.69 -4.68
CA LEU A 296 4.51 -7.69 -4.54
C LEU A 296 4.91 -6.35 -5.16
N GLY A 297 6.17 -5.92 -4.99
CA GLY A 297 6.74 -4.74 -5.64
C GLY A 297 7.21 -4.95 -7.07
N SER A 298 6.91 -3.99 -7.95
CA SER A 298 7.39 -3.91 -9.35
C SER A 298 8.92 -3.85 -9.51
N ALA A 299 9.64 -3.49 -8.44
CA ALA A 299 11.11 -3.50 -8.38
C ALA A 299 11.69 -4.61 -7.51
N GLN A 300 10.84 -5.42 -6.87
CA GLN A 300 11.26 -6.50 -5.98
C GLN A 300 11.38 -7.82 -6.74
N TYR A 301 12.36 -8.63 -6.32
CA TYR A 301 12.54 -10.01 -6.73
C TYR A 301 12.68 -10.88 -5.48
N GLU A 302 12.27 -12.15 -5.60
CA GLU A 302 12.39 -13.15 -4.55
C GLU A 302 13.17 -14.37 -5.08
N LEU A 303 14.07 -14.87 -4.25
CA LEU A 303 14.88 -16.05 -4.48
C LEU A 303 14.35 -17.19 -3.62
N ASN A 304 13.77 -18.20 -4.25
CA ASN A 304 13.32 -19.44 -3.62
C ASN A 304 14.48 -20.45 -3.66
N PHE A 305 14.98 -20.85 -2.49
CA PHE A 305 16.04 -21.83 -2.38
C PHE A 305 15.44 -23.24 -2.28
N PRO A 306 15.98 -24.25 -2.97
CA PRO A 306 15.53 -25.63 -2.81
C PRO A 306 15.61 -26.08 -1.34
N ALA A 307 14.56 -26.74 -0.85
CA ALA A 307 14.58 -27.37 0.46
C ALA A 307 15.61 -28.51 0.47
N GLN A 308 16.49 -28.51 1.48
CA GLN A 308 17.62 -29.45 1.60
C GLN A 308 17.79 -29.86 3.07
N PRO A 309 18.25 -31.07 3.39
CA PRO A 309 18.64 -31.43 4.76
C PRO A 309 19.75 -30.50 5.28
N LEU A 310 19.68 -30.09 6.55
CA LEU A 310 20.70 -29.25 7.20
C LEU A 310 22.01 -30.03 7.44
N SER A 311 22.76 -30.33 6.37
CA SER A 311 23.97 -31.16 6.43
C SER A 311 24.93 -30.88 5.27
N GLY A 312 26.17 -31.35 5.38
CA GLY A 312 27.20 -31.16 4.37
C GLY A 312 27.57 -29.68 4.19
N ASP A 313 27.54 -29.24 2.93
CA ASP A 313 27.98 -27.90 2.50
C ASP A 313 26.80 -27.01 2.07
N VAL A 314 25.55 -27.31 2.50
CA VAL A 314 24.31 -26.64 2.07
C VAL A 314 24.36 -25.11 2.23
N LEU A 315 25.03 -24.59 3.26
CA LEU A 315 25.23 -23.15 3.49
C LEU A 315 26.12 -22.53 2.39
N SER A 316 27.26 -23.17 2.10
CA SER A 316 28.12 -22.81 0.96
C SER A 316 27.46 -23.04 -0.41
N GLU A 317 26.51 -23.95 -0.55
CA GLU A 317 25.73 -24.14 -1.78
C GLU A 317 24.72 -23.00 -1.99
N TRP A 318 23.95 -22.64 -0.97
CA TRP A 318 23.01 -21.52 -1.02
C TRP A 318 23.72 -20.20 -1.36
N LEU A 319 24.91 -19.91 -0.79
CA LEU A 319 25.67 -18.71 -1.16
C LEU A 319 26.03 -18.68 -2.66
N LYS A 320 26.40 -19.83 -3.24
CA LYS A 320 26.72 -19.94 -4.68
C LYS A 320 25.47 -19.81 -5.54
N PHE A 321 24.35 -20.41 -5.10
CA PHE A 321 23.05 -20.31 -5.76
C PHE A 321 22.60 -18.85 -5.84
N GLU A 322 22.58 -18.15 -4.70
CA GLU A 322 22.19 -16.74 -4.58
C GLU A 322 23.03 -15.85 -5.49
N GLN A 323 24.36 -15.94 -5.42
CA GLN A 323 25.24 -15.17 -6.29
C GLN A 323 25.00 -15.48 -7.78
N GLY A 324 24.71 -16.75 -8.12
CA GLY A 324 24.35 -17.16 -9.47
C GLY A 324 23.07 -16.48 -9.98
N LYS A 325 22.02 -16.47 -9.14
CA LYS A 325 20.72 -15.83 -9.46
C LYS A 325 20.83 -14.30 -9.54
N LEU A 326 21.52 -13.65 -8.59
CA LEU A 326 21.78 -12.21 -8.64
C LEU A 326 22.52 -11.82 -9.93
N ASN A 327 23.58 -12.56 -10.30
CA ASN A 327 24.30 -12.33 -11.55
C ASN A 327 23.42 -12.52 -12.80
N ALA A 328 22.40 -13.39 -12.76
CA ALA A 328 21.48 -13.61 -13.87
C ALA A 328 20.46 -12.46 -14.01
N ILE A 329 19.88 -12.02 -12.89
CA ILE A 329 19.00 -10.85 -12.82
C ILE A 329 19.74 -9.60 -13.32
N GLU A 330 20.99 -9.37 -12.88
CA GLU A 330 21.80 -8.24 -13.31
C GLU A 330 22.01 -8.22 -14.83
N ARG A 331 22.40 -9.36 -15.43
CA ARG A 331 22.57 -9.45 -16.90
C ARG A 331 21.27 -9.17 -17.66
N ALA A 332 20.13 -9.62 -17.14
CA ALA A 332 18.83 -9.37 -17.75
C ALA A 332 18.42 -7.89 -17.63
N ALA A 333 18.59 -7.27 -16.47
CA ALA A 333 18.33 -5.85 -16.26
C ALA A 333 19.24 -4.96 -17.13
N GLN A 334 20.51 -5.31 -17.30
CA GLN A 334 21.44 -4.65 -18.23
C GLN A 334 20.98 -4.77 -19.69
N ALA A 335 20.45 -5.92 -20.10
CA ALA A 335 19.96 -6.14 -21.46
C ALA A 335 18.67 -5.36 -21.79
N ILE A 336 17.87 -5.00 -20.77
CA ILE A 336 16.68 -4.15 -20.90
C ILE A 336 17.08 -2.67 -21.08
N GLY A 337 18.22 -2.25 -20.53
CA GLY A 337 18.79 -0.91 -20.75
C GLY A 337 18.44 0.15 -19.71
N ASP A 338 17.96 -0.24 -18.52
CA ASP A 338 17.59 0.69 -17.42
C ASP A 338 18.62 0.68 -16.25
N GLY A 339 19.73 -0.05 -16.41
CA GLY A 339 20.87 -0.03 -15.48
C GLY A 339 20.61 -0.64 -14.10
N GLY A 340 19.51 -1.37 -13.90
CA GLY A 340 19.15 -1.95 -12.61
C GLY A 340 20.15 -3.00 -12.10
N ILE A 341 20.68 -2.80 -10.90
CA ILE A 341 21.55 -3.74 -10.18
C ILE A 341 20.76 -4.37 -9.03
N PRO A 342 20.75 -5.70 -8.88
CA PRO A 342 20.07 -6.38 -7.78
C PRO A 342 20.82 -6.22 -6.46
N VAL A 343 20.14 -5.64 -5.48
CA VAL A 343 20.65 -5.42 -4.12
C VAL A 343 19.80 -6.20 -3.12
N GLN A 344 20.46 -7.00 -2.30
CA GLN A 344 19.90 -7.71 -1.14
C GLN A 344 19.96 -6.75 0.06
N ILE A 345 18.87 -6.01 0.27
CA ILE A 345 18.74 -5.01 1.34
C ILE A 345 17.31 -4.94 1.86
N ALA A 346 17.17 -4.84 3.18
CA ALA A 346 15.89 -4.82 3.89
C ALA A 346 14.92 -3.71 3.44
N ILE A 347 15.41 -2.48 3.33
CA ILE A 347 14.66 -1.30 2.86
C ILE A 347 15.65 -0.45 2.06
N ALA A 348 15.30 -0.07 0.83
CA ALA A 348 16.16 0.78 0.02
C ALA A 348 16.36 2.16 0.71
N PRO A 349 17.61 2.62 0.95
CA PRO A 349 17.85 3.89 1.65
C PRO A 349 17.25 5.11 0.91
N THR A 350 17.17 5.00 -0.40
CA THR A 350 16.68 6.00 -1.37
C THR A 350 15.17 5.94 -1.62
N ILE A 351 14.41 5.18 -0.83
CA ILE A 351 12.96 5.03 -1.06
C ILE A 351 12.17 6.28 -0.67
N GLU A 352 11.26 6.68 -1.57
CA GLU A 352 10.42 7.87 -1.43
C GLU A 352 8.92 7.51 -1.34
N GLN A 353 8.08 8.47 -0.93
CA GLN A 353 6.63 8.24 -0.81
C GLN A 353 5.95 7.87 -2.14
N SER A 354 6.53 8.31 -3.27
CA SER A 354 6.16 7.94 -4.65
C SER A 354 6.38 6.45 -4.96
N ASP A 355 7.23 5.77 -4.19
CA ASP A 355 7.50 4.33 -4.27
C ASP A 355 6.60 3.51 -3.33
N LEU A 356 5.71 4.15 -2.54
CA LEU A 356 4.75 3.46 -1.65
C LEU A 356 3.28 3.57 -2.10
N ARG A 357 3.05 4.01 -3.34
CA ARG A 357 1.70 4.13 -3.94
C ARG A 357 1.31 2.85 -4.69
N ARG A 358 0.05 2.67 -5.07
CA ARG A 358 -0.42 1.51 -5.88
C ARG A 358 0.44 1.24 -7.13
N VAL A 359 1.05 2.26 -7.74
CA VAL A 359 1.98 2.14 -8.89
C VAL A 359 3.31 1.43 -8.55
N ALA A 360 3.61 1.19 -7.28
CA ALA A 360 4.73 0.38 -6.82
C ALA A 360 4.38 -1.11 -6.79
N LEU A 361 3.11 -1.47 -6.50
CA LEU A 361 2.65 -2.85 -6.63
C LEU A 361 2.75 -3.31 -8.09
N GLY A 362 3.22 -4.54 -8.29
CA GLY A 362 3.22 -5.17 -9.60
C GLY A 362 1.82 -5.35 -10.20
N GLU A 363 1.76 -5.65 -11.49
CA GLU A 363 0.50 -5.93 -12.18
C GLU A 363 -0.11 -7.26 -11.72
N GLY A 364 -1.44 -7.34 -11.60
CA GLY A 364 -2.16 -8.60 -11.36
C GLY A 364 -3.36 -8.45 -10.43
N GLU A 365 -4.45 -9.11 -10.82
CA GLU A 365 -5.75 -9.06 -10.14
C GLU A 365 -5.68 -9.39 -8.63
N ARG A 366 -4.77 -10.28 -8.22
CA ARG A 366 -4.52 -10.59 -6.79
C ARG A 366 -4.14 -9.33 -5.99
N TRP A 367 -3.25 -8.51 -6.53
CA TRP A 367 -2.70 -7.34 -5.85
C TRP A 367 -3.70 -6.19 -5.83
N ASP A 368 -4.48 -6.02 -6.89
CA ASP A 368 -5.61 -5.08 -6.93
C ASP A 368 -6.69 -5.43 -5.89
N ARG A 369 -7.08 -6.71 -5.79
CA ARG A 369 -8.04 -7.17 -4.78
C ARG A 369 -7.52 -6.98 -3.35
N LEU A 370 -6.24 -7.25 -3.11
CA LEU A 370 -5.62 -7.07 -1.79
C LEU A 370 -5.56 -5.59 -1.39
N ASP A 371 -5.16 -4.70 -2.30
CA ASP A 371 -5.09 -3.26 -2.04
C ASP A 371 -6.48 -2.66 -1.79
N ALA A 372 -7.47 -3.00 -2.63
CA ALA A 372 -8.85 -2.55 -2.44
C ALA A 372 -9.43 -3.02 -1.09
N ALA A 373 -9.21 -4.28 -0.73
CA ALA A 373 -9.73 -4.80 0.53
C ALA A 373 -9.02 -4.24 1.77
N TRP A 374 -7.71 -3.95 1.68
CA TRP A 374 -6.98 -3.22 2.72
C TRP A 374 -7.47 -1.77 2.85
N GLN A 375 -7.74 -1.07 1.73
CA GLN A 375 -8.29 0.29 1.76
C GLN A 375 -9.67 0.34 2.42
N ARG A 376 -10.55 -0.64 2.17
CA ARG A 376 -11.83 -0.78 2.89
C ARG A 376 -11.64 -1.00 4.40
N ALA A 377 -10.65 -1.80 4.81
CA ALA A 377 -10.36 -2.03 6.22
C ALA A 377 -9.80 -0.79 6.94
N LEU A 378 -8.86 -0.07 6.31
CA LEU A 378 -8.39 1.24 6.77
C LEU A 378 -9.56 2.22 6.93
N PHE A 379 -10.48 2.23 5.97
CA PHE A 379 -11.61 3.13 5.98
C PHE A 379 -12.56 2.88 7.16
N GLU A 380 -12.96 1.63 7.40
CA GLU A 380 -13.80 1.28 8.56
C GLU A 380 -13.08 1.57 9.90
N GLU A 381 -11.75 1.46 9.97
CA GLU A 381 -10.97 1.86 11.15
C GLU A 381 -10.98 3.37 11.38
N ILE A 382 -10.86 4.20 10.32
CA ILE A 382 -11.00 5.66 10.41
C ILE A 382 -12.40 6.05 10.89
N LYS A 383 -13.44 5.39 10.38
CA LYS A 383 -14.84 5.58 10.77
C LYS A 383 -15.11 5.17 12.23
N ARG A 384 -14.46 4.10 12.70
CA ARG A 384 -14.59 3.58 14.07
C ARG A 384 -13.82 4.43 15.10
N SER A 385 -12.62 4.89 14.76
CA SER A 385 -11.73 5.64 15.66
C SER A 385 -11.95 7.15 15.62
N GLY A 386 -12.37 7.69 14.47
CA GLY A 386 -12.40 9.13 14.19
C GLY A 386 -11.02 9.73 13.86
N GLU A 387 -9.96 8.92 13.83
CA GLU A 387 -8.57 9.32 13.58
C GLU A 387 -8.06 8.75 12.26
N VAL A 388 -7.00 9.34 11.69
CA VAL A 388 -6.33 8.82 10.49
C VAL A 388 -5.06 8.10 10.92
N PRO A 389 -4.98 6.76 10.78
CA PRO A 389 -3.81 5.99 11.19
C PRO A 389 -2.55 6.40 10.42
N ALA A 390 -1.44 6.50 11.13
CA ALA A 390 -0.15 6.90 10.57
C ALA A 390 0.98 5.97 11.04
N LEU A 391 1.73 5.45 10.07
CA LEU A 391 2.99 4.74 10.28
C LEU A 391 4.09 5.77 10.50
N ASP A 392 4.34 6.12 11.77
CA ASP A 392 5.42 7.02 12.20
C ASP A 392 5.40 8.37 11.44
N GLY A 393 4.19 8.94 11.36
CA GLY A 393 3.90 10.22 10.70
C GLY A 393 3.68 10.14 9.19
N TYR A 394 3.72 8.96 8.58
CA TYR A 394 3.28 8.72 7.20
C TYR A 394 1.88 8.09 7.18
N VAL A 395 0.95 8.64 6.39
CA VAL A 395 -0.37 8.04 6.18
C VAL A 395 -0.29 7.16 4.93
N PRO A 396 -0.45 5.82 5.02
CA PRO A 396 -0.37 4.96 3.86
C PRO A 396 -1.50 5.23 2.87
N GLU A 397 -1.16 5.32 1.59
CA GLU A 397 -2.14 5.50 0.53
C GLU A 397 -2.69 4.18 -0.04
N SER A 398 -2.01 3.06 0.27
CA SER A 398 -2.16 1.72 -0.32
C SER A 398 -1.46 0.68 0.56
N ILE A 399 -1.80 -0.62 0.43
CA ILE A 399 -1.00 -1.73 1.01
C ILE A 399 0.44 -1.73 0.49
N ALA A 400 0.73 -1.06 -0.64
CA ALA A 400 2.03 -0.96 -1.30
C ALA A 400 3.22 -0.54 -0.43
N VAL A 401 3.00 0.00 0.76
CA VAL A 401 4.04 0.16 1.79
C VAL A 401 4.78 -1.16 2.04
N SER A 402 4.07 -2.29 2.02
CA SER A 402 4.60 -3.66 1.97
C SER A 402 5.85 -3.80 1.09
N SER A 403 5.74 -3.36 -0.17
CA SER A 403 6.75 -3.53 -1.21
C SER A 403 8.01 -2.67 -1.04
N SER A 404 8.11 -1.91 0.05
CA SER A 404 9.36 -1.26 0.48
C SER A 404 10.29 -2.16 1.28
N MET A 405 9.77 -3.29 1.77
CA MET A 405 10.40 -4.13 2.77
C MET A 405 10.71 -5.48 2.15
N SER A 406 11.96 -5.91 2.25
CA SER A 406 12.46 -7.19 1.78
C SER A 406 12.96 -8.05 2.94
N SER A 407 12.45 -9.28 3.04
CA SER A 407 12.79 -10.25 4.09
C SER A 407 13.68 -11.39 3.60
N SER A 408 14.37 -12.04 4.53
CA SER A 408 14.89 -13.39 4.31
C SER A 408 14.21 -14.34 5.27
N GLN A 409 13.43 -15.25 4.71
CA GLN A 409 12.55 -16.14 5.45
C GLN A 409 13.28 -17.47 5.65
N LEU A 410 13.28 -18.03 6.87
CA LEU A 410 14.01 -19.26 7.21
C LEU A 410 13.05 -20.37 7.63
N HIS A 411 13.13 -21.51 6.94
CA HIS A 411 12.13 -22.56 6.97
C HIS A 411 12.73 -23.78 7.67
N ILE A 412 12.01 -24.34 8.65
CA ILE A 412 12.39 -25.53 9.40
C ILE A 412 11.24 -26.53 9.32
N GLU A 413 11.50 -27.71 8.73
CA GLU A 413 10.60 -28.85 8.85
C GLU A 413 10.46 -29.25 10.33
N LEU A 414 9.23 -29.44 10.80
CA LEU A 414 8.94 -29.80 12.18
C LEU A 414 8.85 -31.34 12.34
N PRO A 415 9.30 -31.93 13.46
CA PRO A 415 9.13 -33.36 13.75
C PRO A 415 7.66 -33.81 13.63
N VAL A 416 7.39 -35.06 13.23
CA VAL A 416 6.01 -35.58 13.15
C VAL A 416 5.35 -35.72 14.53
N ASP A 417 6.10 -35.96 15.60
CA ASP A 417 5.53 -35.96 16.95
C ASP A 417 5.05 -34.55 17.33
N GLU A 418 3.75 -34.43 17.57
CA GLU A 418 3.05 -33.18 17.88
C GLU A 418 3.70 -32.35 19.01
N ARG A 419 4.22 -32.99 20.06
CA ARG A 419 4.83 -32.30 21.21
C ARG A 419 6.24 -31.84 20.89
N GLU A 420 6.99 -32.63 20.12
CA GLU A 420 8.30 -32.22 19.62
C GLU A 420 8.17 -31.13 18.53
N ALA A 421 7.11 -31.15 17.72
CA ALA A 421 6.78 -30.08 16.77
C ALA A 421 6.48 -28.76 17.51
N ALA A 422 5.59 -28.79 18.51
CA ALA A 422 5.30 -27.65 19.37
C ALA A 422 6.55 -27.13 20.08
N LYS A 423 7.41 -28.03 20.58
CA LYS A 423 8.71 -27.69 21.17
C LYS A 423 9.59 -26.92 20.19
N VAL A 424 9.83 -27.46 18.98
CA VAL A 424 10.69 -26.84 17.98
C VAL A 424 10.11 -25.49 17.53
N PHE A 425 8.80 -25.38 17.33
CA PHE A 425 8.12 -24.12 16.99
C PHE A 425 8.31 -23.04 18.08
N ASN A 426 8.16 -23.39 19.37
CA ASN A 426 8.46 -22.48 20.48
C ASN A 426 9.96 -22.09 20.52
N ILE A 427 10.86 -23.04 20.24
CA ILE A 427 12.32 -22.76 20.16
C ILE A 427 12.64 -21.84 18.97
N CYS A 428 11.94 -21.93 17.84
CA CYS A 428 12.09 -20.99 16.72
C CYS A 428 11.85 -19.54 17.17
N MET A 429 10.84 -19.29 18.01
CA MET A 429 10.59 -17.96 18.58
C MET A 429 11.72 -17.51 19.51
N ILE A 430 12.11 -18.36 20.46
CA ILE A 430 13.17 -18.07 21.46
C ILE A 430 14.50 -17.77 20.78
N ALA A 431 14.92 -18.60 19.82
CA ALA A 431 16.18 -18.46 19.10
C ALA A 431 16.21 -17.18 18.23
N THR A 432 15.06 -16.69 17.78
CA THR A 432 14.98 -15.52 16.90
C THR A 432 15.40 -14.23 17.57
N VAL A 433 15.12 -14.04 18.86
CA VAL A 433 15.43 -12.79 19.58
C VAL A 433 16.94 -12.45 19.56
N PRO A 434 17.87 -13.34 19.97
CA PRO A 434 19.30 -13.05 19.89
C PRO A 434 19.85 -13.08 18.45
N VAL A 435 19.27 -13.87 17.53
CA VAL A 435 19.69 -13.86 16.12
C VAL A 435 19.34 -12.51 15.48
N LEU A 436 18.14 -11.98 15.73
CA LEU A 436 17.71 -10.67 15.24
C LEU A 436 18.57 -9.54 15.80
N ALA A 437 19.02 -9.65 17.06
CA ALA A 437 19.97 -8.69 17.62
C ALA A 437 21.31 -8.70 16.85
N ALA A 438 21.76 -9.87 16.37
CA ALA A 438 22.96 -10.00 15.55
C ALA A 438 22.77 -9.59 14.07
N SER A 439 21.53 -9.62 13.56
CA SER A 439 21.22 -9.46 12.12
C SER A 439 20.39 -8.23 11.76
N GLY A 440 20.06 -7.35 12.71
CA GLY A 440 19.20 -6.18 12.47
C GLY A 440 19.69 -5.30 11.30
N ALA A 441 18.82 -5.09 10.32
CA ALA A 441 19.16 -4.62 8.97
C ALA A 441 18.26 -3.49 8.42
N SER A 442 17.11 -3.18 9.07
CA SER A 442 16.27 -2.02 8.70
C SER A 442 16.33 -0.87 9.74
N PRO A 443 17.35 0.02 9.67
CA PRO A 443 17.51 1.14 10.60
C PRO A 443 16.83 2.44 10.15
N PHE A 444 16.30 2.47 8.93
CA PHE A 444 15.69 3.64 8.30
C PHE A 444 14.38 3.25 7.62
N PHE A 445 13.41 4.15 7.66
CA PHE A 445 12.19 4.08 6.86
C PHE A 445 11.92 5.47 6.27
N LEU A 446 11.40 5.54 5.04
CA LEU A 446 10.95 6.75 4.32
C LEU A 446 11.75 8.04 4.55
N GLU A 447 12.49 8.48 3.53
CA GLU A 447 13.30 9.72 3.57
C GLU A 447 14.30 9.73 4.75
N GLY A 448 14.78 8.55 5.13
CA GLY A 448 15.78 8.39 6.18
C GLY A 448 15.33 8.75 7.60
N ARG A 449 14.03 8.68 7.91
CA ARG A 449 13.57 8.70 9.31
C ARG A 449 14.24 7.55 10.05
N ARG A 450 14.95 7.89 11.13
CA ARG A 450 15.70 6.93 11.93
C ARG A 450 14.76 6.04 12.72
N GLY A 451 14.85 4.74 12.45
CA GLY A 451 14.22 3.68 13.20
C GLY A 451 15.08 3.16 14.35
N GLY A 452 14.66 2.02 14.89
CA GLY A 452 15.43 1.21 15.84
C GLY A 452 16.62 0.50 15.18
N ALA A 453 16.98 -0.69 15.67
CA ALA A 453 17.89 -1.59 14.97
C ALA A 453 17.21 -2.33 13.80
N GLU A 454 15.92 -2.60 13.96
CA GLU A 454 15.05 -3.27 12.99
C GLU A 454 13.63 -2.68 13.12
N VAL A 455 13.07 -2.14 12.04
CA VAL A 455 11.70 -1.55 12.05
C VAL A 455 10.67 -2.36 11.26
N ARG A 456 11.11 -3.24 10.35
CA ARG A 456 10.22 -3.99 9.47
C ARG A 456 9.10 -4.73 10.23
N PRO A 457 9.35 -5.45 11.35
CA PRO A 457 8.28 -6.13 12.09
C PRO A 457 7.17 -5.19 12.57
N GLN A 458 7.52 -4.05 13.17
CA GLN A 458 6.53 -3.12 13.74
C GLN A 458 5.83 -2.28 12.66
N ILE A 459 6.49 -2.00 11.54
CA ILE A 459 5.83 -1.37 10.38
C ILE A 459 4.83 -2.36 9.77
N TRP A 460 5.18 -3.64 9.70
CA TRP A 460 4.32 -4.69 9.16
C TRP A 460 3.09 -4.96 10.04
N GLU A 461 3.29 -5.10 11.37
CA GLU A 461 2.19 -5.17 12.34
C GLU A 461 1.28 -3.94 12.24
N LYS A 462 1.81 -2.71 12.35
CA LYS A 462 1.00 -1.49 12.29
C LYS A 462 0.27 -1.31 10.95
N LEU A 463 0.83 -1.74 9.82
CA LEU A 463 0.15 -1.66 8.52
C LEU A 463 -1.00 -2.67 8.44
N ASP A 464 -0.85 -3.84 9.07
CA ASP A 464 -1.83 -4.92 8.99
C ASP A 464 -2.83 -4.95 10.16
N ASP A 465 -2.59 -4.27 11.27
CA ASP A 465 -3.63 -3.91 12.27
C ASP A 465 -4.80 -3.20 11.57
N LEU A 466 -4.48 -2.31 10.62
CA LEU A 466 -5.42 -1.61 9.73
C LEU A 466 -6.10 -2.56 8.73
N GLY A 467 -5.52 -3.76 8.53
CA GLY A 467 -5.93 -4.82 7.62
C GLY A 467 -6.45 -6.09 8.31
N ARG A 468 -6.79 -6.04 9.61
CA ARG A 468 -7.37 -7.11 10.47
C ARG A 468 -6.40 -8.06 11.22
N GLY A 469 -5.15 -7.67 11.47
CA GLY A 469 -4.30 -8.33 12.49
C GLY A 469 -3.85 -9.75 12.14
N ARG A 470 -3.55 -9.97 10.85
CA ARG A 470 -2.96 -11.18 10.26
C ARG A 470 -1.46 -11.25 10.50
N VAL A 471 -0.80 -10.12 10.79
CA VAL A 471 0.61 -10.01 11.19
C VAL A 471 0.70 -9.87 12.70
N PHE A 472 1.35 -10.83 13.36
CA PHE A 472 1.57 -10.82 14.82
C PHE A 472 2.75 -11.71 15.21
N PHE A 473 3.33 -11.46 16.39
CA PHE A 473 4.36 -12.32 16.99
C PHE A 473 3.79 -13.65 17.52
N GLY A 474 2.71 -13.57 18.31
CA GLY A 474 2.05 -14.69 18.98
C GLY A 474 1.33 -14.22 20.24
N ASP A 475 0.60 -15.12 20.88
CA ASP A 475 -0.17 -14.91 22.12
C ASP A 475 0.17 -15.89 23.26
N GLY A 476 0.99 -16.91 23.00
CA GLY A 476 1.45 -17.84 24.02
C GLY A 476 2.41 -18.89 23.47
N TRP A 477 2.96 -19.70 24.37
CA TRP A 477 3.59 -20.97 23.99
C TRP A 477 2.53 -21.98 23.59
N ILE A 478 2.74 -22.67 22.47
CA ILE A 478 1.83 -23.72 22.00
C ILE A 478 2.16 -25.08 22.65
N ASP A 479 1.14 -25.89 22.88
CA ASP A 479 1.25 -27.33 23.21
C ASP A 479 1.05 -28.22 21.98
N SER A 480 0.46 -27.69 20.91
CA SER A 480 0.20 -28.39 19.65
C SER A 480 0.26 -27.44 18.44
N PRO A 481 0.83 -27.84 17.29
CA PRO A 481 0.73 -27.08 16.04
C PRO A 481 -0.74 -26.89 15.58
N PHE A 482 -1.66 -27.77 15.98
CA PHE A 482 -3.08 -27.58 15.64
C PHE A 482 -3.69 -26.33 16.28
N GLU A 483 -3.23 -25.90 17.45
CA GLU A 483 -3.67 -24.64 18.10
C GLU A 483 -3.39 -23.44 17.20
N VAL A 484 -2.29 -23.48 16.43
CA VAL A 484 -1.92 -22.45 15.45
C VAL A 484 -2.84 -22.47 14.23
N LEU A 485 -3.18 -23.67 13.71
CA LEU A 485 -4.11 -23.81 12.58
C LEU A 485 -5.54 -23.40 12.95
N GLU A 486 -5.99 -23.77 14.15
CA GLU A 486 -7.28 -23.35 14.71
C GLU A 486 -7.32 -21.82 14.88
N LYS A 487 -6.23 -21.20 15.36
CA LYS A 487 -6.08 -19.74 15.40
C LYS A 487 -6.14 -19.10 14.02
N TYR A 488 -5.50 -19.67 13.00
CA TYR A 488 -5.60 -19.15 11.63
C TYR A 488 -7.03 -19.18 11.09
N ALA A 489 -7.85 -20.17 11.49
CA ALA A 489 -9.27 -20.23 11.15
C ALA A 489 -10.11 -19.15 11.84
N GLU A 490 -9.61 -18.49 12.89
CA GLU A 490 -10.30 -17.38 13.55
C GLU A 490 -10.08 -16.02 12.89
N ILE A 491 -9.03 -15.89 12.06
CA ILE A 491 -8.60 -14.62 11.48
C ILE A 491 -9.40 -14.32 10.21
N GLU A 492 -10.10 -13.18 10.20
CA GLU A 492 -10.95 -12.80 9.07
C GLU A 492 -10.12 -12.40 7.85
N ARG A 493 -10.47 -13.00 6.69
CA ARG A 493 -9.88 -12.63 5.40
C ARG A 493 -10.66 -11.55 4.68
N LEU A 494 -9.87 -10.66 4.09
CA LEU A 494 -10.28 -9.52 3.27
C LEU A 494 -10.33 -9.83 1.76
N ASP A 495 -9.57 -10.81 1.29
CA ASP A 495 -9.14 -10.94 -0.11
C ASP A 495 -9.78 -12.10 -0.90
N LEU A 496 -10.54 -12.99 -0.24
CA LEU A 496 -11.18 -14.14 -0.90
C LEU A 496 -12.69 -14.01 -1.10
N LYS A 497 -13.13 -14.43 -2.28
CA LYS A 497 -14.50 -14.84 -2.53
C LYS A 497 -14.80 -16.06 -1.65
N ARG A 498 -15.83 -15.94 -0.81
CA ARG A 498 -16.29 -16.97 0.12
C ARG A 498 -17.17 -18.00 -0.59
N ASP A 499 -16.58 -18.82 -1.47
CA ASP A 499 -17.30 -19.86 -2.22
C ASP A 499 -17.64 -21.05 -1.31
N GLY A 500 -18.93 -21.43 -1.24
CA GLY A 500 -19.40 -22.56 -0.44
C GLY A 500 -19.10 -23.95 -1.02
N ASN A 501 -18.55 -24.02 -2.23
CA ASN A 501 -18.26 -25.28 -2.93
C ASN A 501 -16.77 -25.69 -2.85
N GLU A 502 -15.92 -24.90 -2.18
CA GLU A 502 -14.50 -25.21 -2.05
C GLU A 502 -14.24 -26.31 -1.01
N ASP A 503 -13.30 -27.21 -1.33
CA ASP A 503 -12.87 -28.27 -0.44
C ASP A 503 -12.20 -27.70 0.85
N PRO A 504 -12.61 -28.11 2.06
CA PRO A 504 -12.09 -27.58 3.32
C PRO A 504 -10.57 -27.61 3.50
N LEU A 505 -9.87 -28.63 2.99
CA LEU A 505 -8.40 -28.69 3.05
C LEU A 505 -7.76 -27.65 2.12
N THR A 506 -8.33 -27.49 0.92
CA THR A 506 -7.93 -26.48 -0.05
C THR A 506 -8.16 -25.07 0.50
N LEU A 507 -9.30 -24.86 1.16
CA LEU A 507 -9.63 -23.60 1.82
C LEU A 507 -8.66 -23.28 2.97
N LEU A 508 -8.34 -24.25 3.83
CA LEU A 508 -7.35 -24.10 4.90
C LEU A 508 -5.97 -23.72 4.36
N ARG A 509 -5.46 -24.41 3.32
CA ARG A 509 -4.15 -24.06 2.73
C ARG A 509 -4.13 -22.62 2.25
N ARG A 510 -5.16 -22.21 1.51
CA ARG A 510 -5.31 -20.82 1.08
C ARG A 510 -5.32 -19.87 2.28
N GLN A 511 -6.01 -20.19 3.38
CA GLN A 511 -6.02 -19.37 4.62
C GLN A 511 -4.59 -19.13 5.12
N VAL A 512 -3.77 -20.17 5.23
CA VAL A 512 -2.36 -20.07 5.68
C VAL A 512 -1.53 -19.16 4.76
N ASP A 513 -1.81 -19.11 3.46
CA ASP A 513 -1.12 -18.21 2.52
C ASP A 513 -1.39 -16.70 2.76
N SER A 514 -2.38 -16.39 3.61
CA SER A 514 -2.88 -15.03 3.85
C SER A 514 -2.80 -14.54 5.29
N VAL A 515 -2.46 -15.43 6.22
CA VAL A 515 -2.06 -15.03 7.57
C VAL A 515 -0.54 -14.96 7.56
N TRP A 516 0.02 -13.84 7.99
CA TRP A 516 1.46 -13.56 7.90
C TRP A 516 2.07 -13.27 9.28
N PRO A 517 1.92 -14.20 10.25
CA PRO A 517 2.54 -14.04 11.56
C PRO A 517 4.06 -14.14 11.41
N HIS A 518 4.81 -13.58 12.35
CA HIS A 518 6.28 -13.64 12.34
C HIS A 518 6.81 -15.08 12.33
N PHE A 519 6.04 -16.02 12.90
CA PHE A 519 6.28 -17.46 12.86
C PHE A 519 5.06 -18.16 12.27
N ARG A 520 5.16 -18.56 11.00
CA ARG A 520 4.06 -19.19 10.26
C ARG A 520 4.20 -20.71 10.28
N LEU A 521 3.17 -21.41 10.76
CA LEU A 521 3.06 -22.85 10.64
C LEU A 521 2.44 -23.18 9.28
N ILE A 522 3.09 -24.02 8.47
CA ILE A 522 2.56 -24.39 7.15
C ILE A 522 2.24 -25.90 7.09
N PRO A 523 0.96 -26.27 6.88
CA PRO A 523 0.51 -27.65 6.75
C PRO A 523 0.62 -28.12 5.29
N GLU A 524 1.77 -28.71 4.95
CA GLU A 524 2.07 -29.23 3.61
C GLU A 524 1.40 -30.60 3.39
N GLN A 525 1.67 -31.29 2.27
CA GLN A 525 1.01 -32.57 1.96
C GLN A 525 1.64 -33.79 2.64
N ASP A 526 2.93 -33.69 2.94
CA ASP A 526 3.81 -34.79 3.38
C ASP A 526 4.68 -34.43 4.61
N HIS A 527 4.68 -33.16 5.00
CA HIS A 527 5.32 -32.64 6.20
C HIS A 527 4.55 -31.42 6.74
N TRP A 528 5.09 -30.81 7.80
CA TRP A 528 4.72 -29.47 8.27
C TRP A 528 5.98 -28.68 8.61
N ARG A 529 5.93 -27.35 8.52
CA ARG A 529 7.11 -26.49 8.72
C ARG A 529 6.80 -25.23 9.49
N CYS A 530 7.78 -24.77 10.25
CA CYS A 530 7.85 -23.41 10.78
C CYS A 530 8.60 -22.53 9.79
N GLU A 531 7.97 -21.45 9.37
CA GLU A 531 8.57 -20.40 8.55
C GLU A 531 8.77 -19.15 9.41
N ASN A 532 10.02 -18.78 9.61
CA ASN A 532 10.41 -17.59 10.34
C ASN A 532 10.56 -16.42 9.37
N ARG A 533 9.65 -15.45 9.50
CA ARG A 533 9.52 -14.30 8.60
C ARG A 533 10.16 -13.02 9.17
N VAL A 534 10.89 -13.12 10.28
CA VAL A 534 11.42 -11.98 11.06
C VAL A 534 12.68 -11.38 10.47
N PHE A 535 13.58 -12.19 9.89
CA PHE A 535 14.86 -11.66 9.44
C PHE A 535 14.70 -10.80 8.20
N SER A 536 15.30 -9.62 8.25
CA SER A 536 15.36 -8.69 7.13
C SER A 536 16.50 -9.05 6.20
N THR A 537 16.38 -8.67 4.93
CA THR A 537 17.41 -8.99 3.93
C THR A 537 18.74 -8.30 4.26
N GLU A 538 19.80 -9.11 4.35
CA GLU A 538 21.19 -8.70 4.49
C GLU A 538 21.95 -9.03 3.20
N VAL A 539 23.18 -8.53 3.03
CA VAL A 539 24.05 -8.99 1.93
C VAL A 539 24.26 -10.52 1.97
N PRO A 540 24.39 -11.23 0.83
CA PRO A 540 24.31 -12.70 0.77
C PRO A 540 25.17 -13.44 1.80
N ILE A 541 26.42 -13.02 1.98
CA ILE A 541 27.36 -13.64 2.92
C ILE A 541 26.93 -13.49 4.39
N ASP A 542 26.32 -12.36 4.75
CA ASP A 542 25.79 -12.10 6.09
C ASP A 542 24.46 -12.82 6.32
N ALA A 543 23.59 -12.89 5.30
CA ALA A 543 22.33 -13.62 5.34
C ALA A 543 22.56 -15.13 5.59
N ILE A 544 23.53 -15.76 4.91
CA ILE A 544 23.93 -17.14 5.17
C ILE A 544 24.56 -17.31 6.56
N ALA A 545 25.32 -16.33 7.05
CA ALA A 545 25.85 -16.34 8.42
C ALA A 545 24.73 -16.25 9.49
N THR A 546 23.70 -15.45 9.23
CA THR A 546 22.49 -15.35 10.07
C THR A 546 21.70 -16.66 10.06
N ALA A 547 21.53 -17.27 8.88
CA ALA A 547 20.90 -18.58 8.73
C ALA A 547 21.66 -19.68 9.49
N ALA A 548 22.99 -19.73 9.38
CA ALA A 548 23.83 -20.67 10.11
C ALA A 548 23.68 -20.51 11.64
N PHE A 549 23.66 -19.27 12.15
CA PHE A 549 23.42 -19.03 13.58
C PHE A 549 22.01 -19.45 14.00
N TYR A 550 20.98 -19.13 13.21
CA TYR A 550 19.60 -19.51 13.50
C TYR A 550 19.40 -21.03 13.55
N PHE A 551 19.72 -21.74 12.45
CA PHE A 551 19.53 -23.19 12.37
C PHE A 551 20.38 -23.94 13.40
N GLY A 552 21.63 -23.51 13.58
CA GLY A 552 22.51 -24.04 14.62
C GLY A 552 21.93 -23.86 16.03
N LEU A 553 21.41 -22.67 16.34
CA LEU A 553 20.85 -22.38 17.67
C LEU A 553 19.55 -23.15 17.91
N VAL A 554 18.63 -23.21 16.94
CA VAL A 554 17.38 -23.98 17.05
C VAL A 554 17.67 -25.47 17.25
N ARG A 555 18.61 -26.04 16.48
CA ARG A 555 19.04 -27.45 16.65
C ARG A 555 19.68 -27.67 18.01
N GLY A 556 20.66 -26.84 18.37
CA GLY A 556 21.43 -26.97 19.60
C GLY A 556 20.59 -26.80 20.89
N LEU A 557 19.50 -26.02 20.84
CA LEU A 557 18.51 -25.90 21.92
C LEU A 557 17.51 -27.06 21.94
N SER A 558 17.10 -27.56 20.76
CA SER A 558 16.14 -28.67 20.64
C SER A 558 16.69 -29.99 21.16
N ASP A 559 18.02 -30.17 21.17
CA ASP A 559 18.71 -31.28 21.82
C ASP A 559 18.95 -31.07 23.33
N GLN A 560 18.84 -29.84 23.83
CA GLN A 560 19.05 -29.51 25.26
C GLN A 560 17.76 -29.47 26.09
N LEU A 561 16.64 -29.08 25.49
CA LEU A 561 15.37 -28.84 26.20
C LEU A 561 14.35 -29.94 25.88
N SER A 562 13.60 -30.39 26.89
CA SER A 562 12.36 -31.15 26.67
C SER A 562 11.18 -30.19 26.40
N PRO A 563 10.04 -30.68 25.85
CA PRO A 563 8.85 -29.86 25.65
C PRO A 563 8.31 -29.17 26.91
N LYS A 564 8.61 -29.72 28.11
CA LYS A 564 8.23 -29.11 29.39
C LYS A 564 9.20 -27.99 29.80
N ASP A 565 10.49 -28.19 29.55
CA ASP A 565 11.53 -27.26 29.98
C ASP A 565 11.42 -25.95 29.19
N VAL A 566 11.21 -26.00 27.87
CA VAL A 566 11.04 -24.81 27.02
C VAL A 566 10.07 -23.78 27.61
N LYS A 567 8.91 -24.23 28.11
CA LYS A 567 7.85 -23.35 28.63
C LYS A 567 8.07 -22.89 30.07
N SER A 568 8.95 -23.56 30.82
CA SER A 568 9.25 -23.23 32.23
C SER A 568 10.57 -22.46 32.41
N SER A 569 11.51 -22.61 31.48
CA SER A 569 12.80 -21.92 31.47
C SER A 569 12.72 -20.45 31.04
N ILE A 570 11.68 -20.05 30.30
CA ILE A 570 11.44 -18.66 29.90
C ILE A 570 9.95 -18.42 29.59
N SER A 571 9.40 -17.28 30.02
CA SER A 571 8.00 -16.93 29.73
C SER A 571 7.84 -16.38 28.31
N PHE A 572 6.67 -16.60 27.74
CA PHE A 572 6.33 -16.11 26.39
C PHE A 572 6.37 -14.58 26.34
N GLU A 573 5.87 -13.93 27.39
CA GLU A 573 5.84 -12.48 27.52
C GLU A 573 7.24 -11.89 27.53
N ALA A 574 8.19 -12.51 28.25
CA ALA A 574 9.57 -12.07 28.31
C ALA A 574 10.27 -12.18 26.94
N VAL A 575 10.03 -13.25 26.18
CA VAL A 575 10.55 -13.40 24.81
C VAL A 575 9.94 -12.37 23.86
N ARG A 576 8.63 -12.12 23.96
CA ARG A 576 7.93 -11.13 23.13
C ARG A 576 8.35 -9.69 23.45
N GLU A 577 8.52 -9.34 24.73
CA GLU A 577 9.06 -8.04 25.15
C GLU A 577 10.51 -7.86 24.67
N ALA A 578 11.34 -8.89 24.80
CA ALA A 578 12.71 -8.88 24.32
C ALA A 578 12.81 -8.79 22.79
N PHE A 579 11.90 -9.41 22.04
CA PHE A 579 11.79 -9.25 20.59
C PHE A 579 11.62 -7.78 20.20
N TYR A 580 10.58 -7.10 20.71
CA TYR A 580 10.37 -5.68 20.40
C TYR A 580 11.49 -4.77 20.95
N GLY A 581 12.08 -5.13 22.10
CA GLY A 581 13.26 -4.47 22.65
C GLY A 581 14.48 -4.59 21.73
N VAL A 582 14.72 -5.77 21.14
CA VAL A 582 15.78 -6.00 20.14
C VAL A 582 15.49 -5.22 18.86
N CYS A 583 14.24 -5.19 18.39
CA CYS A 583 13.89 -4.35 17.24
C CYS A 583 14.20 -2.87 17.48
N ALA A 584 13.98 -2.36 18.70
CA ALA A 584 14.34 -1.00 19.07
C ALA A 584 15.87 -0.78 19.23
N ASN A 585 16.54 -1.63 20.01
CA ASN A 585 17.88 -1.37 20.58
C ASN A 585 19.00 -2.27 20.04
N GLY A 586 18.68 -3.33 19.30
CA GLY A 586 19.65 -4.26 18.73
C GLY A 586 20.51 -4.94 19.79
N LEU A 587 21.83 -4.94 19.58
CA LEU A 587 22.83 -5.56 20.46
C LEU A 587 22.95 -4.94 21.86
N GLU A 588 22.40 -3.74 22.07
CA GLU A 588 22.38 -3.09 23.38
C GLU A 588 21.22 -3.57 24.26
N GLN A 589 20.23 -4.28 23.69
CA GLN A 589 19.09 -4.83 24.42
C GLN A 589 19.52 -5.86 25.48
N GLU A 590 18.87 -5.84 26.64
CA GLU A 590 18.90 -6.97 27.58
C GLU A 590 17.86 -8.03 27.16
N ILE A 591 18.34 -9.25 26.95
CA ILE A 591 17.54 -10.41 26.57
C ILE A 591 17.42 -11.33 27.81
N PRO A 592 16.21 -11.63 28.30
CA PRO A 592 15.98 -12.71 29.25
C PRO A 592 16.32 -14.03 28.55
N TRP A 593 17.00 -14.93 29.26
CA TRP A 593 17.43 -16.20 28.69
C TRP A 593 17.19 -17.34 29.68
N ILE A 594 17.19 -18.58 29.20
CA ILE A 594 16.94 -19.80 29.99
C ILE A 594 17.56 -19.73 31.39
N ASP A 595 16.71 -19.67 32.42
CA ASP A 595 17.04 -19.57 33.85
C ASP A 595 17.90 -18.34 34.28
N ILE A 596 17.89 -17.26 33.48
CA ILE A 596 18.62 -15.99 33.68
C ILE A 596 17.66 -14.81 33.47
N GLU A 597 17.50 -13.95 34.48
CA GLU A 597 16.56 -12.81 34.44
C GLU A 597 16.78 -11.86 33.26
N GLY A 598 18.04 -11.62 32.88
CA GLY A 598 18.41 -10.76 31.76
C GLY A 598 19.91 -10.75 31.51
N LYS A 599 20.30 -10.64 30.24
CA LYS A 599 21.69 -10.46 29.84
C LYS A 599 21.78 -9.60 28.58
N ASN A 600 22.73 -8.67 28.52
CA ASN A 600 22.97 -7.90 27.30
C ASN A 600 23.20 -8.83 26.09
N ALA A 601 22.52 -8.55 24.97
CA ALA A 601 22.46 -9.41 23.80
C ALA A 601 23.84 -9.78 23.27
N LYS A 602 24.75 -8.81 23.14
CA LYS A 602 26.13 -9.04 22.69
C LYS A 602 26.87 -10.04 23.58
N GLU A 603 26.81 -9.87 24.90
CA GLU A 603 27.50 -10.79 25.82
C GLU A 603 26.82 -12.16 25.85
N LEU A 604 25.50 -12.24 25.74
CA LEU A 604 24.74 -13.49 25.63
C LEU A 604 25.16 -14.28 24.38
N ILE A 605 25.12 -13.64 23.21
CA ILE A 605 25.44 -14.26 21.92
C ILE A 605 26.87 -14.82 21.93
N LEU A 606 27.87 -13.96 22.21
CA LEU A 606 29.28 -14.34 22.10
C LEU A 606 29.71 -15.40 23.12
N ARG A 607 29.19 -15.32 24.37
CA ARG A 607 29.67 -16.17 25.46
C ARG A 607 28.89 -17.49 25.58
N ASP A 608 27.57 -17.43 25.42
CA ASP A 608 26.69 -18.54 25.79
C ASP A 608 26.03 -19.20 24.56
N LEU A 609 25.68 -18.45 23.50
CA LEU A 609 24.93 -18.98 22.35
C LEU A 609 25.80 -19.50 21.21
N MET A 610 26.93 -18.86 20.91
CA MET A 610 27.86 -19.32 19.87
C MET A 610 28.35 -20.77 20.07
N PRO A 611 28.65 -21.25 21.30
CA PRO A 611 28.94 -22.66 21.54
C PRO A 611 27.76 -23.60 21.27
N ILE A 612 26.53 -23.18 21.58
CA ILE A 612 25.30 -23.97 21.33
C ILE A 612 25.04 -24.08 19.83
N ALA A 613 25.11 -22.96 19.11
CA ALA A 613 24.85 -22.93 17.68
C ALA A 613 25.88 -23.74 16.87
N ARG A 614 27.17 -23.61 17.22
CA ARG A 614 28.26 -24.38 16.62
C ARG A 614 28.07 -25.88 16.81
N ARG A 615 27.71 -26.32 18.01
CA ARG A 615 27.37 -27.73 18.27
C ARG A 615 26.16 -28.16 17.44
N GLY A 616 25.09 -27.37 17.40
CA GLY A 616 23.88 -27.71 16.63
C GLY A 616 24.13 -27.89 15.13
N LEU A 617 24.97 -27.05 14.51
CA LEU A 617 25.37 -27.24 13.10
C LEU A 617 26.14 -28.56 12.88
N VAL A 618 27.10 -28.85 13.76
CA VAL A 618 27.96 -30.05 13.66
C VAL A 618 27.14 -31.33 13.91
N ASP A 619 26.24 -31.31 14.89
CA ASP A 619 25.35 -32.44 15.21
C ASP A 619 24.30 -32.68 14.10
N ALA A 620 23.92 -31.64 13.34
CA ALA A 620 23.12 -31.77 12.12
C ALA A 620 23.92 -32.33 10.93
N GLY A 621 25.25 -32.29 11.00
CA GLY A 621 26.15 -32.82 9.97
C GLY A 621 26.70 -31.77 8.99
N ILE A 622 26.62 -30.47 9.31
CA ILE A 622 27.33 -29.41 8.59
C ILE A 622 28.84 -29.58 8.79
N SER A 623 29.64 -29.29 7.77
CA SER A 623 31.11 -29.37 7.89
C SER A 623 31.66 -28.35 8.90
N MET A 624 32.68 -28.74 9.67
CA MET A 624 33.33 -27.85 10.65
C MET A 624 33.82 -26.54 10.02
N ASP A 625 34.27 -26.61 8.77
CA ASP A 625 34.79 -25.45 8.03
C ASP A 625 33.67 -24.46 7.68
N ASP A 626 32.51 -24.92 7.19
CA ASP A 626 31.35 -24.03 6.96
C ASP A 626 30.79 -23.50 8.29
N ALA A 627 30.63 -24.35 9.31
CA ALA A 627 30.13 -23.93 10.61
C ALA A 627 30.99 -22.82 11.24
N GLU A 628 32.33 -22.97 11.24
CA GLU A 628 33.24 -21.96 11.78
C GLU A 628 33.32 -20.71 10.88
N ARG A 629 33.33 -20.88 9.55
CA ARG A 629 33.31 -19.77 8.59
C ARG A 629 32.10 -18.87 8.78
N TYR A 630 30.90 -19.44 8.89
CA TYR A 630 29.67 -18.66 8.99
C TYR A 630 29.43 -18.10 10.39
N LEU A 631 29.74 -18.86 11.47
CA LEU A 631 29.59 -18.34 12.83
C LEU A 631 30.64 -17.27 13.18
N SER A 632 31.88 -17.37 12.69
CA SER A 632 32.89 -16.31 12.90
C SER A 632 32.50 -14.96 12.28
N ILE A 633 31.67 -14.95 11.21
CA ILE A 633 31.09 -13.72 10.67
C ILE A 633 30.09 -13.09 11.66
N VAL A 634 29.27 -13.91 12.33
CA VAL A 634 28.36 -13.43 13.38
C VAL A 634 29.14 -12.94 14.59
N GLU A 635 30.14 -13.69 15.06
CA GLU A 635 31.03 -13.28 16.15
C GLU A 635 31.72 -11.93 15.82
N HIS A 636 32.18 -11.74 14.58
CA HIS A 636 32.79 -10.48 14.15
C HIS A 636 31.77 -9.32 14.10
N ARG A 637 30.60 -9.50 13.48
CA ARG A 637 29.49 -8.51 13.48
C ARG A 637 29.12 -8.07 14.91
N VAL A 638 28.94 -9.03 15.81
CA VAL A 638 28.51 -8.79 17.20
C VAL A 638 29.64 -8.17 18.05
N SER A 639 30.89 -8.62 17.88
CA SER A 639 32.04 -8.05 18.62
C SER A 639 32.26 -6.57 18.30
N LEU A 640 32.03 -6.14 17.04
CA LEU A 640 32.21 -4.76 16.59
C LEU A 640 30.97 -3.87 16.69
N ASN A 641 29.82 -4.39 17.15
CA ASN A 641 28.50 -3.73 17.04
C ASN A 641 28.21 -3.26 15.59
N ARG A 642 28.49 -4.11 14.60
CA ARG A 642 28.39 -3.81 13.17
C ARG A 642 27.50 -4.82 12.45
N THR A 643 26.21 -4.75 12.74
CA THR A 643 25.16 -5.38 11.92
C THR A 643 24.97 -4.59 10.62
N ASN A 644 24.17 -5.12 9.68
CA ASN A 644 23.84 -4.39 8.44
C ASN A 644 23.16 -3.03 8.73
N GLY A 645 22.29 -2.97 9.75
CA GLY A 645 21.62 -1.74 10.18
C GLY A 645 22.56 -0.74 10.88
N GLU A 646 23.43 -1.21 11.78
CA GLU A 646 24.39 -0.31 12.44
C GLU A 646 25.46 0.23 11.49
N TRP A 647 25.86 -0.56 10.48
CA TRP A 647 26.70 -0.05 9.39
C TRP A 647 26.00 1.05 8.60
N GLN A 648 24.74 0.86 8.19
CA GLN A 648 23.98 1.90 7.48
C GLN A 648 23.82 3.18 8.32
N LYS A 649 23.54 3.06 9.63
CA LYS A 649 23.52 4.22 10.56
C LYS A 649 24.86 4.93 10.62
N LEU A 650 25.97 4.20 10.65
CA LEU A 650 27.32 4.76 10.63
C LEU A 650 27.62 5.45 9.30
N ALA A 651 27.35 4.80 8.16
CA ALA A 651 27.53 5.36 6.82
C ALA A 651 26.73 6.67 6.64
N PHE A 652 25.48 6.72 7.11
CA PHE A 652 24.66 7.94 7.09
C PHE A 652 25.23 9.07 7.98
N ARG A 653 25.75 8.74 9.18
CA ARG A 653 26.40 9.72 10.06
C ARG A 653 27.66 10.30 9.42
N LEU A 654 28.44 9.46 8.74
CA LEU A 654 29.69 9.82 8.08
C LEU A 654 29.50 10.48 6.71
N SER A 655 28.34 10.33 6.07
CA SER A 655 28.09 10.84 4.72
C SER A 655 28.27 12.36 4.56
N THR A 656 28.88 12.74 3.44
CA THR A 656 29.19 14.13 3.03
C THR A 656 28.03 14.89 2.40
N GLY A 657 26.91 14.19 2.10
CA GLY A 657 25.69 14.82 1.58
C GLY A 657 25.20 15.96 2.48
N ARG A 658 24.74 17.04 1.86
CA ARG A 658 24.19 18.23 2.53
C ARG A 658 22.70 18.05 2.83
N THR A 659 21.98 17.32 1.99
CA THR A 659 20.58 16.92 2.19
C THR A 659 20.48 15.46 2.67
N ILE A 660 19.33 15.08 3.24
CA ILE A 660 19.08 13.68 3.64
C ILE A 660 19.07 12.75 2.41
N GLU A 661 18.50 13.23 1.30
CA GLU A 661 18.49 12.55 0.00
C GLU A 661 19.92 12.25 -0.49
N GLU A 662 20.81 13.26 -0.55
CA GLU A 662 22.22 13.08 -0.93
C GLU A 662 22.91 12.06 -0.03
N LYS A 663 22.64 12.09 1.29
CA LYS A 663 23.20 11.12 2.24
C LYS A 663 22.70 9.71 1.99
N MET A 664 21.43 9.52 1.69
CA MET A 664 20.89 8.20 1.41
C MET A 664 21.34 7.64 0.06
N LYS A 665 21.56 8.49 -0.94
CA LYS A 665 22.22 8.10 -2.19
C LYS A 665 23.66 7.64 -1.95
N GLU A 666 24.42 8.33 -1.10
CA GLU A 666 25.74 7.85 -0.66
C GLU A 666 25.68 6.51 0.10
N VAL A 667 24.70 6.30 0.99
CA VAL A 667 24.53 5.03 1.73
C VAL A 667 24.21 3.89 0.77
N ALA A 668 23.25 4.08 -0.14
CA ALA A 668 22.86 3.08 -1.14
C ALA A 668 24.03 2.71 -2.07
N ALA A 669 24.77 3.71 -2.57
CA ALA A 669 25.96 3.50 -3.39
C ALA A 669 27.03 2.66 -2.68
N ARG A 670 27.33 2.99 -1.42
CA ARG A 670 28.32 2.27 -0.61
C ARG A 670 27.87 0.86 -0.24
N TYR A 671 26.58 0.67 0.07
CA TYR A 671 26.02 -0.65 0.40
C TYR A 671 26.05 -1.58 -0.82
N MET A 672 25.67 -1.08 -2.00
CA MET A 672 25.78 -1.80 -3.27
C MET A 672 27.23 -2.21 -3.57
N ALA A 673 28.18 -1.28 -3.46
CA ALA A 673 29.61 -1.58 -3.64
C ALA A 673 30.14 -2.60 -2.61
N GLY A 674 29.66 -2.52 -1.37
CA GLY A 674 29.94 -3.48 -0.30
C GLY A 674 29.45 -4.89 -0.66
N GLN A 675 28.19 -5.03 -1.09
CA GLN A 675 27.64 -6.30 -1.57
C GLN A 675 28.47 -6.88 -2.73
N MET A 676 28.81 -6.05 -3.72
CA MET A 676 29.61 -6.47 -4.89
C MET A 676 31.02 -6.94 -4.52
N SER A 677 31.55 -6.58 -3.35
CA SER A 677 32.83 -7.09 -2.86
C SER A 677 32.78 -8.56 -2.41
N GLY A 678 31.59 -9.09 -2.13
CA GLY A 678 31.39 -10.42 -1.54
C GLY A 678 31.88 -10.57 -0.09
N THR A 679 32.28 -9.48 0.57
CA THR A 679 32.77 -9.49 1.96
C THR A 679 31.66 -9.14 2.97
N PRO A 680 31.70 -9.67 4.20
CA PRO A 680 30.75 -9.33 5.28
C PRO A 680 30.71 -7.84 5.61
N VAL A 681 29.54 -7.29 5.96
CA VAL A 681 29.38 -5.86 6.33
C VAL A 681 30.30 -5.43 7.46
N SER A 682 30.63 -6.36 8.35
CA SER A 682 31.54 -6.12 9.48
C SER A 682 32.99 -5.83 9.06
N GLN A 683 33.39 -6.27 7.86
CA GLN A 683 34.72 -6.10 7.30
C GLN A 683 34.82 -4.92 6.33
N TRP A 684 33.70 -4.29 5.96
CA TRP A 684 33.74 -3.09 5.12
C TRP A 684 34.42 -1.94 5.89
N PRO A 685 35.24 -1.12 5.23
CA PRO A 685 36.19 -0.30 5.96
C PRO A 685 35.49 0.90 6.62
N GLU A 686 35.95 1.27 7.82
CA GLU A 686 35.55 2.53 8.45
C GLU A 686 36.18 3.69 7.68
N TRP A 687 35.37 4.41 6.90
CA TRP A 687 35.89 5.52 6.09
C TRP A 687 35.97 6.79 6.94
N SER A 688 37.15 7.01 7.51
CA SER A 688 37.58 8.32 7.99
C SER A 688 37.76 9.29 6.83
N PHE A 689 37.28 10.53 6.99
CA PHE A 689 37.58 11.63 6.08
C PHE A 689 38.83 12.34 6.58
N ASP A 690 39.96 12.07 5.91
CA ASP A 690 41.08 13.01 5.79
C ASP A 690 40.89 13.84 4.49
#